data_AF-A0AAW0R2Q6-F1
#
_entry.id   AF-A0AAW0R2Q6-F1
#
_cell.length_a   1.000
_cell.length_b   1.000
_cell.length_c   1.000
_cell.angle_alpha   90.00
_cell.angle_beta   90.00
_cell.angle_gamma   90.00
#
_symmetry.space_group_name_H-M   'P 1'
#
loop_
_entity.id
_entity.type
_entity.pdbx_description
1 polymer ?
#
loop_
_entity_poly.entity_id
_entity_poly.type
_entity_poly.pdbx_seq_one_letter_code
_entity_poly.pdbx_strand_id
1 'polypeptide(L)'
;MPATTIPNASAPSVEVPPHTTPELNHVLKHDSSVLALVVGHDRIYAGTQDGEIVVWSLATFQPIHRIQAHKRSVMCLFLSDDESLLFSSASDPIVNVWCPRTMNRKSEIYSTWDSFGDIFSVAYSSQHQTVYYGAQNTTIQWVGLDDTSRIVAQDSTSHPDRRNHRFFDSRAVGGASTPRPTDERYDLIPRSHTVLETDRRAIKQYAHYGYVYCMLMARGVTAFVEPDHDVLLSGGGDGTIKVWQLGGNEVGPDGTLNGLREIMSLGEDNAESVMSLSIDGSFLYSGKLSGIVELWDLDTKQKLRVIKAHKGDVMAMQMGWGYLWSAGSTGTASKHSTAHYGRYQEDCSQNVSQKYQLLTQWKAHEGKILACAVSNYEGREVFITGANDNTVGVWVVKNPPATETSEHPSPVVDEDMMISSLRDFVSFKTISSRPEYAEDCRRGATFLRTLFRRHGGDVEMLSADDNLHHPVVFAKFSGKLEPAEKRKRILFYGHYDVVPADSRKGNWNTDPFQLKGTNGYLYGRGVSDNKGPIMAALYALTDLMQSKALDSDVVFLIEGEEESGSRGFQETVRQNRQKIGHIDYILLANSYWLNDLTPCLTYGLRGVLHATVCVESKNPDLHSGVDGSHMVNEPLTDLTTLVSKLKGPRNRILLPGFYDSILPLTPEEEARFDDITTVLMNQSPAENKSGPDLKTSLMARWREPNLTIHRFKVSGPDGSLVSSHASAHISFRLVPGQELDDIIQSLKTYLRHEFDLFESENDLTVKIDNKAEPWLGDPDNAIFRTLEEATMQAWDSLFDNGQESQDAEPAADGKLRKPLYIREGGSIPAIRFLEKEFEAPAAHLPCGQASDSAHLDNERLRVTNLLKSREIFSHVFRKL
;
A
#
# COMPACT_ATOMS: atom_id res chain seq x y z
N MET A 1 32.21 -36.90 -25.26
CA MET A 1 32.67 -36.45 -23.93
C MET A 1 31.43 -36.11 -23.11
N PRO A 2 31.25 -36.71 -21.93
CA PRO A 2 30.00 -36.64 -21.17
C PRO A 2 29.83 -35.28 -20.46
N ALA A 3 28.58 -34.88 -20.29
CA ALA A 3 28.17 -33.68 -19.57
C ALA A 3 28.56 -33.77 -18.09
N THR A 4 29.28 -32.77 -17.61
CA THR A 4 29.64 -32.57 -16.21
C THR A 4 28.40 -32.19 -15.41
N THR A 5 28.00 -33.08 -14.49
CA THR A 5 27.01 -32.85 -13.44
C THR A 5 27.51 -31.79 -12.46
N ILE A 6 26.80 -30.67 -12.36
CA ILE A 6 26.99 -29.68 -11.29
C ILE A 6 26.37 -30.27 -10.01
N PRO A 7 27.05 -30.26 -8.84
CA PRO A 7 26.48 -30.82 -7.62
C PRO A 7 25.30 -29.98 -7.14
N ASN A 8 24.23 -30.66 -6.72
CA ASN A 8 23.12 -30.06 -5.96
C ASN A 8 23.67 -29.33 -4.73
N ALA A 9 23.70 -28.01 -4.77
CA ALA A 9 23.85 -27.20 -3.58
C ALA A 9 22.59 -27.43 -2.72
N SER A 10 22.76 -28.14 -1.60
CA SER A 10 21.74 -28.22 -0.55
C SER A 10 21.37 -26.80 -0.12
N ALA A 11 20.08 -26.46 -0.22
CA ALA A 11 19.55 -25.23 0.33
C ALA A 11 20.01 -25.11 1.80
N PRO A 12 20.47 -23.93 2.25
CA PRO A 12 20.93 -23.76 3.62
C PRO A 12 19.79 -24.12 4.57
N SER A 13 20.07 -24.98 5.54
CA SER A 13 19.22 -25.20 6.70
C SER A 13 19.08 -23.86 7.42
N VAL A 14 17.93 -23.22 7.30
CA VAL A 14 17.62 -21.99 8.03
C VAL A 14 17.54 -22.35 9.51
N GLU A 15 18.58 -22.02 10.28
CA GLU A 15 18.54 -22.07 11.74
C GLU A 15 17.49 -21.05 12.21
N VAL A 16 16.34 -21.59 12.62
CA VAL A 16 15.22 -20.86 13.21
C VAL A 16 15.64 -20.29 14.57
N PRO A 17 15.47 -18.99 14.84
CA PRO A 17 15.71 -18.43 16.18
C PRO A 17 14.82 -19.13 17.23
N PRO A 18 15.36 -19.60 18.35
CA PRO A 18 14.66 -20.50 19.29
C PRO A 18 13.50 -19.89 20.09
N HIS A 19 13.20 -18.60 19.91
CA HIS A 19 12.25 -17.83 20.73
C HIS A 19 10.92 -17.49 20.01
N THR A 20 10.56 -18.18 18.93
CA THR A 20 9.31 -17.91 18.17
C THR A 20 8.46 -19.13 17.83
N THR A 21 8.91 -20.35 18.16
CA THR A 21 8.18 -21.59 17.91
C THR A 21 7.06 -21.76 18.94
N PRO A 22 5.80 -21.94 18.52
CA PRO A 22 4.70 -22.22 19.44
C PRO A 22 4.98 -23.47 20.27
N GLU A 23 4.63 -23.42 21.55
CA GLU A 23 4.74 -24.58 22.43
C GLU A 23 3.44 -25.40 22.39
N LEU A 24 3.57 -26.71 22.24
CA LEU A 24 2.44 -27.61 22.32
C LEU A 24 1.87 -27.56 23.75
N ASN A 25 0.63 -27.08 23.86
CA ASN A 25 -0.07 -26.95 25.12
C ASN A 25 -0.93 -28.19 25.40
N HIS A 26 -1.72 -28.64 24.43
CA HIS A 26 -2.59 -29.81 24.54
C HIS A 26 -2.71 -30.58 23.21
N VAL A 27 -3.01 -31.87 23.31
CA VAL A 27 -3.40 -32.71 22.17
C VAL A 27 -4.78 -33.28 22.47
N LEU A 28 -5.76 -32.94 21.64
CA LEU A 28 -7.12 -33.48 21.71
C LEU A 28 -7.19 -34.66 20.74
N LYS A 29 -7.71 -35.79 21.21
CA LYS A 29 -7.80 -37.01 20.39
C LYS A 29 -9.24 -37.29 20.01
N HIS A 30 -9.41 -37.78 18.78
CA HIS A 30 -10.65 -38.32 18.26
C HIS A 30 -10.40 -39.71 17.66
N ASP A 31 -11.46 -40.44 17.33
CA ASP A 31 -11.38 -41.78 16.73
C ASP A 31 -11.17 -41.73 15.20
N SER A 32 -11.30 -40.54 14.63
CA SER A 32 -11.37 -40.28 13.19
C SER A 32 -10.56 -39.05 12.81
N SER A 33 -10.18 -38.97 11.53
CA SER A 33 -9.36 -37.88 11.00
C SER A 33 -10.08 -36.53 11.11
N VAL A 34 -9.34 -35.49 11.48
CA VAL A 34 -9.86 -34.12 11.58
C VAL A 34 -9.62 -33.41 10.26
N LEU A 35 -10.72 -33.02 9.60
CA LEU A 35 -10.70 -32.46 8.23
C LEU A 35 -10.96 -30.95 8.21
N ALA A 36 -11.77 -30.45 9.15
CA ALA A 36 -12.14 -29.04 9.23
C ALA A 36 -12.03 -28.54 10.67
N LEU A 37 -11.64 -27.28 10.85
CA LEU A 37 -11.53 -26.63 12.15
C LEU A 37 -12.02 -25.20 12.08
N VAL A 38 -12.76 -24.78 13.10
CA VAL A 38 -13.03 -23.37 13.40
C VAL A 38 -13.01 -23.16 14.91
N VAL A 39 -12.59 -21.99 15.34
CA VAL A 39 -12.39 -21.66 16.76
C VAL A 39 -13.21 -20.41 17.05
N GLY A 40 -14.08 -20.49 18.05
CA GLY A 40 -14.80 -19.34 18.59
C GLY A 40 -14.09 -18.77 19.82
N HIS A 41 -14.79 -17.92 20.54
CA HIS A 41 -14.27 -17.26 21.73
C HIS A 41 -13.87 -18.24 22.84
N ASP A 42 -14.68 -19.30 23.08
CA ASP A 42 -14.49 -20.24 24.20
C ASP A 42 -14.40 -21.71 23.77
N ARG A 43 -14.48 -22.01 22.47
CA ARG A 43 -14.69 -23.36 21.93
C ARG A 43 -13.89 -23.65 20.67
N ILE A 44 -13.47 -24.91 20.54
CA ILE A 44 -12.88 -25.49 19.33
C ILE A 44 -13.92 -26.40 18.70
N TYR A 45 -14.25 -26.19 17.42
CA TYR A 45 -15.14 -27.04 16.64
C TYR A 45 -14.32 -27.80 15.59
N ALA A 46 -14.37 -29.13 15.59
CA ALA A 46 -13.71 -29.95 14.59
C ALA A 46 -14.71 -30.82 13.83
N GLY A 47 -14.60 -30.78 12.50
CA GLY A 47 -15.29 -31.67 11.58
C GLY A 47 -14.42 -32.88 11.26
N THR A 48 -15.03 -34.07 11.27
CA THR A 48 -14.32 -35.34 11.18
C THR A 48 -14.65 -36.12 9.91
N GLN A 49 -13.79 -37.08 9.56
CA GLN A 49 -13.98 -37.96 8.42
C GLN A 49 -15.23 -38.85 8.54
N ASP A 50 -15.66 -39.17 9.75
CA ASP A 50 -16.88 -39.96 10.01
C ASP A 50 -18.18 -39.15 10.00
N GLY A 51 -18.14 -37.85 9.67
CA GLY A 51 -19.32 -37.00 9.59
C GLY A 51 -19.77 -36.41 10.93
N GLU A 52 -18.92 -36.51 11.96
CA GLU A 52 -19.18 -35.92 13.27
C GLU A 52 -18.60 -34.52 13.39
N ILE A 53 -19.27 -33.68 14.20
CA ILE A 53 -18.70 -32.44 14.74
C ILE A 53 -18.45 -32.66 16.23
N VAL A 54 -17.20 -32.41 16.64
CA VAL A 54 -16.77 -32.48 18.04
C VAL A 54 -16.41 -31.08 18.52
N VAL A 55 -16.86 -30.76 19.72
CA VAL A 55 -16.67 -29.44 20.35
C VAL A 55 -15.89 -29.63 21.63
N TRP A 56 -14.77 -28.94 21.78
CA TRP A 56 -14.00 -28.86 23.03
C TRP A 56 -14.04 -27.46 23.61
N SER A 57 -13.96 -27.39 24.94
CA SER A 57 -13.76 -26.13 25.66
C SER A 57 -12.32 -25.65 25.50
N LEU A 58 -12.10 -24.38 25.16
CA LEU A 58 -10.77 -23.77 25.20
C LEU A 58 -10.24 -23.62 26.63
N ALA A 59 -11.12 -23.48 27.62
CA ALA A 59 -10.76 -23.33 29.01
C ALA A 59 -10.23 -24.63 29.64
N THR A 60 -10.89 -25.75 29.35
CA THR A 60 -10.63 -27.05 30.03
C THR A 60 -10.09 -28.13 29.11
N PHE A 61 -10.12 -27.91 27.79
CA PHE A 61 -9.81 -28.91 26.75
C PHE A 61 -10.65 -30.18 26.84
N GLN A 62 -11.73 -30.16 27.61
CA GLN A 62 -12.68 -31.26 27.71
C GLN A 62 -13.71 -31.21 26.58
N PRO A 63 -14.16 -32.38 26.07
CA PRO A 63 -15.25 -32.43 25.10
C PRO A 63 -16.56 -31.94 25.74
N ILE A 64 -17.22 -31.00 25.08
CA ILE A 64 -18.52 -30.44 25.46
C ILE A 64 -19.63 -31.16 24.70
N HIS A 65 -19.48 -31.28 23.37
CA HIS A 65 -20.46 -31.88 22.48
C HIS A 65 -19.77 -32.80 21.47
N ARG A 66 -20.48 -33.86 21.10
CA ARG A 66 -20.16 -34.75 19.98
C ARG A 66 -21.48 -35.06 19.30
N ILE A 67 -21.61 -34.69 18.03
CA ILE A 67 -22.84 -34.89 17.26
C ILE A 67 -22.53 -35.51 15.91
N GLN A 68 -23.40 -36.42 15.45
CA GLN A 68 -23.40 -36.82 14.04
C GLN A 68 -24.05 -35.69 13.23
N ALA A 69 -23.24 -35.00 12.42
CA ALA A 69 -23.70 -33.82 11.68
C ALA A 69 -24.07 -34.17 10.24
N HIS A 70 -23.32 -35.07 9.61
CA HIS A 70 -23.44 -35.45 8.21
C HIS A 70 -23.38 -36.97 8.03
N LYS A 71 -23.80 -37.46 6.86
CA LYS A 71 -23.68 -38.90 6.55
C LYS A 71 -22.29 -39.29 6.08
N ARG A 72 -21.51 -38.28 5.69
CA ARG A 72 -20.18 -38.38 5.11
C ARG A 72 -19.26 -37.36 5.77
N SER A 73 -17.99 -37.40 5.39
CA SER A 73 -16.92 -36.59 5.96
C SER A 73 -17.24 -35.10 5.97
N VAL A 74 -17.08 -34.44 7.12
CA VAL A 74 -17.27 -32.99 7.25
C VAL A 74 -16.08 -32.28 6.60
N MET A 75 -16.31 -31.53 5.53
CA MET A 75 -15.26 -30.97 4.68
C MET A 75 -14.91 -29.53 5.05
N CYS A 76 -15.88 -28.72 5.48
CA CYS A 76 -15.64 -27.34 5.89
C CYS A 76 -16.59 -26.93 7.00
N LEU A 77 -16.06 -26.15 7.95
CA LEU A 77 -16.80 -25.47 9.00
C LEU A 77 -16.61 -23.96 8.83
N PHE A 78 -17.67 -23.19 9.05
CA PHE A 78 -17.62 -21.73 9.03
C PHE A 78 -18.41 -21.19 10.21
N LEU A 79 -17.81 -20.31 11.01
CA LEU A 79 -18.46 -19.66 12.15
C LEU A 79 -18.76 -18.21 11.76
N SER A 80 -19.97 -17.72 12.02
CA SER A 80 -20.31 -16.32 11.79
C SER A 80 -19.52 -15.39 12.72
N ASP A 81 -19.27 -14.15 12.29
CA ASP A 81 -18.47 -13.16 13.05
C ASP A 81 -19.03 -12.88 14.46
N ASP A 82 -20.35 -12.99 14.62
CA ASP A 82 -21.08 -12.80 15.88
C ASP A 82 -21.23 -14.10 16.71
N GLU A 83 -20.67 -15.21 16.21
CA GLU A 83 -20.77 -16.57 16.76
C GLU A 83 -22.21 -17.05 17.01
N SER A 84 -23.18 -16.52 16.26
CA SER A 84 -24.59 -16.90 16.39
C SER A 84 -24.96 -18.14 15.55
N LEU A 85 -24.18 -18.44 14.51
CA LEU A 85 -24.39 -19.52 13.55
C LEU A 85 -23.07 -20.25 13.23
N LEU A 86 -23.13 -21.58 13.23
CA LEU A 86 -22.07 -22.46 12.72
C LEU A 86 -22.60 -23.19 11.49
N PHE A 87 -21.86 -23.15 10.40
CA PHE A 87 -22.18 -23.84 9.16
C PHE A 87 -21.27 -25.05 9.00
N SER A 88 -21.82 -26.15 8.50
CA SER A 88 -21.04 -27.33 8.12
C SER A 88 -21.45 -27.85 6.75
N SER A 89 -20.44 -28.21 5.97
CA SER A 89 -20.58 -28.90 4.69
C SER A 89 -19.78 -30.20 4.70
N ALA A 90 -20.09 -31.12 3.80
CA ALA A 90 -19.53 -32.45 3.80
C ALA A 90 -19.38 -33.05 2.41
N SER A 91 -18.82 -34.27 2.34
CA SER A 91 -18.91 -35.15 1.17
C SER A 91 -20.32 -35.72 0.95
N ASP A 92 -21.33 -34.87 1.15
CA ASP A 92 -22.74 -35.09 0.89
C ASP A 92 -23.38 -33.78 0.39
N PRO A 93 -24.57 -33.81 -0.25
CA PRO A 93 -25.13 -32.63 -0.90
C PRO A 93 -25.87 -31.70 0.08
N ILE A 94 -25.52 -31.73 1.37
CA ILE A 94 -26.22 -31.01 2.44
C ILE A 94 -25.29 -29.98 3.08
N VAL A 95 -25.80 -28.77 3.28
CA VAL A 95 -25.21 -27.77 4.19
C VAL A 95 -26.10 -27.66 5.42
N ASN A 96 -25.49 -27.75 6.61
CA ASN A 96 -26.19 -27.63 7.87
C ASN A 96 -25.86 -26.32 8.57
N VAL A 97 -26.87 -25.76 9.24
CA VAL A 97 -26.75 -24.55 10.06
C VAL A 97 -27.08 -24.92 11.50
N TRP A 98 -26.16 -24.60 12.42
CA TRP A 98 -26.21 -25.00 13.82
C TRP A 98 -26.21 -23.78 14.74
N CYS A 99 -26.78 -23.94 15.94
CA CYS A 99 -26.49 -23.05 17.06
C CYS A 99 -25.14 -23.44 17.69
N PRO A 100 -24.10 -22.60 17.68
CA PRO A 100 -22.77 -22.98 18.17
C PRO A 100 -22.73 -23.33 19.67
N ARG A 101 -23.67 -22.79 20.46
CA ARG A 101 -23.74 -23.03 21.92
C ARG A 101 -24.39 -24.36 22.28
N THR A 102 -25.47 -24.73 21.61
CA THR A 102 -26.31 -25.91 21.95
C THR A 102 -26.10 -27.07 20.99
N MET A 103 -25.49 -26.83 19.83
CA MET A 103 -25.39 -27.77 18.71
C MET A 103 -26.75 -28.25 18.18
N ASN A 104 -27.82 -27.46 18.39
CA ASN A 104 -29.11 -27.70 17.76
C ASN A 104 -29.04 -27.35 16.26
N ARG A 105 -29.53 -28.27 15.41
CA ARG A 105 -29.63 -28.07 13.95
C ARG A 105 -30.75 -27.09 13.63
N LYS A 106 -30.40 -25.85 13.31
CA LYS A 106 -31.37 -24.80 12.94
C LYS A 106 -31.94 -25.10 11.55
N SER A 107 -31.06 -25.20 10.56
CA SER A 107 -31.48 -25.36 9.17
C SER A 107 -30.69 -26.46 8.46
N GLU A 108 -31.34 -27.08 7.50
CA GLU A 108 -30.76 -27.98 6.51
C GLU A 108 -30.99 -27.39 5.12
N ILE A 109 -29.94 -27.35 4.31
CA ILE A 109 -29.96 -26.71 2.99
C ILE A 109 -29.49 -27.75 1.96
N TYR A 110 -30.24 -27.88 0.87
CA TYR A 110 -29.86 -28.72 -0.26
C TYR A 110 -30.30 -28.11 -1.59
N SER A 111 -29.72 -28.63 -2.67
CA SER A 111 -30.07 -28.24 -4.04
C SER A 111 -30.70 -29.40 -4.81
N THR A 112 -31.73 -29.11 -5.60
CA THR A 112 -32.30 -30.07 -6.56
C THR A 112 -31.61 -30.01 -7.91
N TRP A 113 -30.73 -29.04 -8.12
CA TRP A 113 -29.88 -28.97 -9.30
C TRP A 113 -28.74 -29.99 -9.19
N ASP A 114 -28.58 -30.76 -10.26
CA ASP A 114 -27.80 -31.99 -10.46
C ASP A 114 -27.15 -32.68 -9.24
N SER A 115 -27.54 -33.93 -9.07
CA SER A 115 -27.85 -34.61 -7.82
C SER A 115 -26.67 -35.22 -7.07
N PHE A 116 -25.43 -34.85 -7.39
CA PHE A 116 -24.24 -35.53 -6.90
C PHE A 116 -23.12 -34.53 -6.68
N GLY A 117 -22.63 -34.49 -5.45
CA GLY A 117 -21.33 -33.90 -5.21
C GLY A 117 -21.07 -33.65 -3.75
N ASP A 118 -19.79 -33.69 -3.45
CA ASP A 118 -19.23 -33.16 -2.23
C ASP A 118 -19.37 -31.63 -2.24
N ILE A 119 -19.69 -31.06 -1.08
CA ILE A 119 -19.64 -29.61 -0.85
C ILE A 119 -18.35 -29.36 -0.08
N PHE A 120 -17.36 -28.77 -0.75
CA PHE A 120 -16.01 -28.63 -0.22
C PHE A 120 -15.85 -27.40 0.68
N SER A 121 -16.58 -26.33 0.40
CA SER A 121 -16.42 -25.05 1.08
C SER A 121 -17.76 -24.35 1.32
N VAL A 122 -17.83 -23.57 2.40
CA VAL A 122 -18.99 -22.77 2.77
C VAL A 122 -18.53 -21.42 3.33
N ALA A 123 -19.26 -20.36 3.00
CA ALA A 123 -19.02 -19.01 3.49
C ALA A 123 -20.36 -18.29 3.72
N TYR A 124 -20.43 -17.41 4.72
CA TYR A 124 -21.67 -16.70 5.07
C TYR A 124 -21.44 -15.19 5.10
N SER A 125 -22.33 -14.43 4.46
CA SER A 125 -22.37 -12.97 4.55
C SER A 125 -23.42 -12.55 5.57
N SER A 126 -22.98 -11.85 6.62
CA SER A 126 -23.87 -11.26 7.62
C SER A 126 -24.64 -10.07 7.05
N GLN A 127 -24.03 -9.30 6.13
CA GLN A 127 -24.66 -8.16 5.46
C GLN A 127 -25.88 -8.58 4.64
N HIS A 128 -25.80 -9.72 3.94
CA HIS A 128 -26.86 -10.23 3.06
C HIS A 128 -27.67 -11.40 3.66
N GLN A 129 -27.35 -11.83 4.89
CA GLN A 129 -27.92 -13.03 5.54
C GLN A 129 -27.96 -14.28 4.63
N THR A 130 -26.97 -14.40 3.75
CA THR A 130 -26.93 -15.39 2.67
C THR A 130 -25.72 -16.30 2.85
N VAL A 131 -25.95 -17.60 2.72
CA VAL A 131 -24.90 -18.62 2.72
C VAL A 131 -24.54 -19.00 1.27
N TYR A 132 -23.25 -19.08 1.01
CA TYR A 132 -22.65 -19.48 -0.26
C TYR A 132 -21.89 -20.80 -0.04
N TYR A 133 -22.00 -21.74 -0.97
CA TYR A 133 -21.31 -23.02 -0.88
C TYR A 133 -20.78 -23.49 -2.23
N GLY A 134 -19.53 -23.97 -2.20
CA GLY A 134 -18.78 -24.42 -3.36
C GLY A 134 -18.84 -25.94 -3.50
N ALA A 135 -19.28 -26.41 -4.66
CA ALA A 135 -19.57 -27.82 -4.91
C ALA A 135 -18.61 -28.48 -5.90
N GLN A 136 -18.52 -29.81 -5.84
CA GLN A 136 -17.73 -30.64 -6.75
C GLN A 136 -18.10 -30.47 -8.23
N ASN A 137 -19.35 -30.10 -8.53
CA ASN A 137 -19.81 -29.85 -9.90
C ASN A 137 -19.39 -28.48 -10.46
N THR A 138 -18.34 -27.86 -9.91
CA THR A 138 -17.75 -26.58 -10.34
C THR A 138 -18.65 -25.34 -10.11
N THR A 139 -19.70 -25.49 -9.31
CA THR A 139 -20.65 -24.40 -9.04
C THR A 139 -20.41 -23.72 -7.69
N ILE A 140 -20.76 -22.44 -7.63
CA ILE A 140 -21.07 -21.76 -6.37
C ILE A 140 -22.58 -21.56 -6.32
N GLN A 141 -23.20 -22.01 -5.24
CA GLN A 141 -24.64 -21.93 -5.01
C GLN A 141 -24.92 -21.13 -3.74
N TRP A 142 -26.10 -20.52 -3.64
CA TRP A 142 -26.43 -19.71 -2.48
C TRP A 142 -27.90 -19.72 -2.09
N VAL A 143 -28.18 -19.41 -0.83
CA VAL A 143 -29.55 -19.27 -0.30
C VAL A 143 -29.58 -18.25 0.84
N GLY A 144 -30.59 -17.39 0.85
CA GLY A 144 -30.89 -16.50 1.97
C GLY A 144 -31.52 -17.28 3.12
N LEU A 145 -31.03 -17.13 4.34
CA LEU A 145 -31.56 -17.86 5.49
C LEU A 145 -32.93 -17.32 5.95
N ASP A 146 -33.24 -16.09 5.59
CA ASP A 146 -34.50 -15.38 5.84
C ASP A 146 -35.54 -15.57 4.71
N ASP A 147 -35.15 -16.23 3.60
CA ASP A 147 -36.05 -16.47 2.47
C ASP A 147 -37.07 -17.58 2.79
N THR A 148 -38.21 -17.15 3.32
CA THR A 148 -39.34 -18.05 3.64
C THR A 148 -39.93 -18.78 2.44
N SER A 149 -39.72 -18.30 1.20
CA SER A 149 -40.24 -18.94 -0.01
C SER A 149 -39.51 -20.25 -0.35
N ARG A 150 -38.33 -20.46 0.23
CA ARG A 150 -37.48 -21.64 0.01
C ARG A 150 -37.70 -22.74 1.02
N ILE A 151 -38.53 -22.51 2.02
CA ILE A 151 -38.83 -23.50 3.05
C ILE A 151 -39.67 -24.62 2.42
N VAL A 152 -39.16 -25.84 2.51
CA VAL A 152 -39.83 -27.05 2.02
C VAL A 152 -40.17 -27.98 3.17
N ALA A 153 -41.12 -28.89 2.93
CA ALA A 153 -41.48 -29.89 3.92
C ALA A 153 -40.31 -30.85 4.21
N GLN A 154 -40.14 -31.24 5.47
CA GLN A 154 -39.08 -32.18 5.89
C GLN A 154 -39.14 -33.53 5.18
N ASP A 155 -40.32 -33.94 4.72
CA ASP A 155 -40.60 -35.18 4.01
C ASP A 155 -40.59 -35.02 2.48
N SER A 156 -40.08 -33.90 1.95
CA SER A 156 -40.06 -33.62 0.51
C SER A 156 -39.52 -34.79 -0.31
N THR A 157 -40.23 -35.11 -1.39
CA THR A 157 -39.84 -36.15 -2.36
C THR A 157 -38.65 -35.74 -3.22
N SER A 158 -38.36 -34.43 -3.30
CA SER A 158 -37.18 -33.88 -3.99
C SER A 158 -35.89 -34.00 -3.17
N HIS A 159 -36.00 -34.32 -1.87
CA HIS A 159 -34.86 -34.40 -0.96
C HIS A 159 -33.81 -35.42 -1.45
N PRO A 160 -32.50 -35.13 -1.36
CA PRO A 160 -31.44 -36.00 -1.86
C PRO A 160 -31.54 -37.45 -1.36
N ASP A 161 -31.94 -37.63 -0.10
CA ASP A 161 -32.11 -38.95 0.52
C ASP A 161 -33.34 -39.74 0.06
N ARG A 162 -34.31 -39.10 -0.60
CA ARG A 162 -35.60 -39.72 -0.95
C ARG A 162 -35.90 -39.73 -2.44
N ARG A 163 -35.32 -38.80 -3.20
CA ARG A 163 -35.56 -38.71 -4.64
C ARG A 163 -35.17 -40.00 -5.35
N ASN A 164 -36.05 -40.47 -6.25
CA ASN A 164 -35.77 -41.61 -7.12
C ASN A 164 -34.81 -41.19 -8.23
N HIS A 165 -33.66 -41.85 -8.30
CA HIS A 165 -32.64 -41.59 -9.29
C HIS A 165 -32.90 -42.37 -10.58
N ARG A 166 -32.91 -41.67 -11.70
CA ARG A 166 -33.19 -42.25 -13.02
C ARG A 166 -32.17 -43.30 -13.47
N PHE A 167 -30.93 -43.24 -12.96
CA PHE A 167 -29.85 -44.19 -13.27
C PHE A 167 -29.68 -45.27 -12.18
N PHE A 168 -29.71 -44.89 -10.89
CA PHE A 168 -29.37 -45.78 -9.77
C PHE A 168 -30.59 -46.53 -9.20
N ASP A 169 -31.79 -45.96 -9.32
CA ASP A 169 -33.05 -46.56 -8.86
C ASP A 169 -33.89 -47.09 -10.04
N SER A 170 -33.29 -47.23 -11.23
CA SER A 170 -33.97 -47.80 -12.39
C SER A 170 -34.17 -49.30 -12.25
N ARG A 171 -35.42 -49.76 -12.33
CA ARG A 171 -35.76 -51.19 -12.30
C ARG A 171 -35.76 -51.74 -13.72
N ALA A 172 -34.98 -52.78 -13.98
CA ALA A 172 -35.18 -53.62 -15.16
C ALA A 172 -36.55 -54.33 -15.06
N VAL A 173 -37.16 -54.73 -16.19
CA VAL A 173 -38.43 -55.47 -16.19
C VAL A 173 -38.25 -56.77 -15.40
N GLY A 174 -38.90 -56.88 -14.23
CA GLY A 174 -38.76 -58.01 -13.31
C GLY A 174 -37.60 -57.93 -12.30
N GLY A 175 -36.83 -56.83 -12.27
CA GLY A 175 -35.68 -56.64 -11.37
C GLY A 175 -36.03 -55.97 -10.03
N ALA A 176 -35.30 -56.35 -8.97
CA ALA A 176 -35.35 -55.68 -7.67
C ALA A 176 -34.41 -54.44 -7.65
N SER A 177 -34.81 -53.40 -6.93
CA SER A 177 -33.95 -52.22 -6.69
C SER A 177 -32.80 -52.60 -5.76
N THR A 178 -31.58 -52.11 -6.03
CA THR A 178 -30.48 -52.21 -5.07
C THR A 178 -30.89 -51.51 -3.77
N PRO A 179 -30.83 -52.16 -2.60
CA PRO A 179 -31.11 -51.52 -1.33
C PRO A 179 -30.12 -50.36 -1.12
N ARG A 180 -30.62 -49.20 -0.67
CA ARG A 180 -29.73 -48.10 -0.28
C ARG A 180 -28.96 -48.53 0.97
N PRO A 181 -27.62 -48.35 1.03
CA PRO A 181 -26.86 -48.62 2.24
C PRO A 181 -27.40 -47.75 3.38
N THR A 182 -27.88 -48.37 4.45
CA THR A 182 -28.30 -47.69 5.67
C THR A 182 -27.26 -47.97 6.75
N ASP A 183 -26.52 -46.94 7.14
CA ASP A 183 -25.66 -46.95 8.33
C ASP A 183 -26.50 -46.45 9.50
N GLU A 184 -26.52 -47.17 10.62
CA GLU A 184 -27.27 -46.80 11.82
C GLU A 184 -26.88 -45.40 12.33
N ARG A 185 -25.66 -44.93 12.04
CA ARG A 185 -25.21 -43.57 12.37
C ARG A 185 -26.06 -42.49 11.70
N TYR A 186 -26.67 -42.77 10.55
CA TYR A 186 -27.46 -41.76 9.83
C TYR A 186 -28.73 -41.37 10.60
N ASP A 187 -29.26 -42.27 11.40
CA ASP A 187 -30.43 -42.01 12.26
C ASP A 187 -30.07 -41.15 13.48
N LEU A 188 -28.78 -40.98 13.79
CA LEU A 188 -28.28 -40.11 14.87
C LEU A 188 -28.22 -38.63 14.47
N ILE A 189 -28.37 -38.31 13.18
CA ILE A 189 -28.33 -36.93 12.69
C ILE A 189 -29.57 -36.17 13.22
N PRO A 190 -29.41 -35.09 14.00
CA PRO A 190 -30.54 -34.33 14.52
C PRO A 190 -31.44 -33.81 13.41
N ARG A 191 -32.76 -33.79 13.66
CA ARG A 191 -33.71 -33.17 12.73
C ARG A 191 -33.50 -31.65 12.72
N SER A 192 -33.49 -31.08 11.52
CA SER A 192 -33.45 -29.64 11.30
C SER A 192 -34.78 -28.99 11.69
N HIS A 193 -34.77 -27.76 12.19
CA HIS A 193 -36.02 -27.02 12.43
C HIS A 193 -36.63 -26.55 11.11
N THR A 194 -35.78 -26.14 10.16
CA THR A 194 -36.18 -25.65 8.85
C THR A 194 -35.39 -26.38 7.76
N VAL A 195 -36.05 -26.71 6.65
CA VAL A 195 -35.40 -27.29 5.47
C VAL A 195 -35.56 -26.30 4.31
N LEU A 196 -34.44 -25.88 3.73
CA LEU A 196 -34.38 -24.91 2.64
C LEU A 196 -33.91 -25.60 1.35
N GLU A 197 -34.65 -25.38 0.26
CA GLU A 197 -34.25 -25.81 -1.08
C GLU A 197 -33.66 -24.62 -1.87
N THR A 198 -32.43 -24.77 -2.36
CA THR A 198 -31.78 -23.75 -3.19
C THR A 198 -32.49 -23.58 -4.54
N ASP A 199 -32.75 -22.34 -4.92
CA ASP A 199 -33.37 -22.01 -6.21
C ASP A 199 -32.41 -22.35 -7.36
N ARG A 200 -32.94 -22.89 -8.47
CA ARG A 200 -32.15 -23.21 -9.68
C ARG A 200 -31.46 -22.01 -10.31
N ARG A 201 -31.94 -20.80 -10.04
CA ARG A 201 -31.35 -19.52 -10.48
C ARG A 201 -30.23 -19.05 -9.56
N ALA A 202 -30.17 -19.54 -8.32
CA ALA A 202 -29.15 -19.19 -7.33
C ALA A 202 -27.90 -20.09 -7.47
N ILE A 203 -27.45 -20.28 -8.72
CA ILE A 203 -26.37 -21.20 -9.09
C ILE A 203 -25.50 -20.52 -10.13
N LYS A 204 -24.24 -20.25 -9.79
CA LYS A 204 -23.21 -19.83 -10.74
C LYS A 204 -22.55 -21.08 -11.31
N GLN A 205 -22.94 -21.44 -12.53
CA GLN A 205 -22.31 -22.54 -13.26
C GLN A 205 -20.94 -22.15 -13.74
N TYR A 206 -20.00 -23.11 -13.74
CA TYR A 206 -18.61 -22.87 -14.11
C TYR A 206 -18.01 -21.68 -13.35
N ALA A 207 -18.34 -21.58 -12.06
CA ALA A 207 -17.72 -20.59 -11.19
C ALA A 207 -16.19 -20.79 -11.21
N HIS A 208 -15.74 -22.04 -11.31
CA HIS A 208 -14.38 -22.42 -11.68
C HIS A 208 -14.43 -23.51 -12.77
N TYR A 209 -13.31 -23.78 -13.45
CA TYR A 209 -13.13 -24.95 -14.32
C TYR A 209 -12.55 -26.16 -13.56
N GLY A 210 -12.80 -26.20 -12.25
CA GLY A 210 -12.40 -27.25 -11.32
C GLY A 210 -13.25 -27.22 -10.05
N TYR A 211 -12.95 -28.08 -9.09
CA TYR A 211 -13.66 -28.09 -7.80
C TYR A 211 -13.42 -26.80 -7.02
N VAL A 212 -14.44 -26.30 -6.32
CA VAL A 212 -14.33 -25.08 -5.50
C VAL A 212 -13.86 -25.47 -4.10
N TYR A 213 -12.55 -25.60 -3.93
CA TYR A 213 -11.94 -26.19 -2.72
C TYR A 213 -12.06 -25.29 -1.49
N CYS A 214 -11.92 -23.98 -1.64
CA CYS A 214 -11.93 -23.04 -0.53
C CYS A 214 -12.67 -21.76 -0.88
N MET A 215 -13.31 -21.16 0.12
CA MET A 215 -13.93 -19.85 0.03
C MET A 215 -13.64 -19.04 1.28
N LEU A 216 -13.56 -17.72 1.11
CA LEU A 216 -13.31 -16.77 2.18
C LEU A 216 -14.25 -15.58 2.01
N MET A 217 -14.96 -15.22 3.08
CA MET A 217 -15.72 -13.97 3.13
C MET A 217 -14.82 -12.88 3.69
N ALA A 218 -14.78 -11.71 3.03
CA ALA A 218 -13.98 -10.59 3.48
C ALA A 218 -14.70 -9.25 3.21
N ARG A 219 -14.40 -8.20 3.98
CA ARG A 219 -15.04 -6.89 3.86
C ARG A 219 -14.02 -5.81 3.50
N GLY A 220 -14.34 -4.97 2.51
CA GLY A 220 -13.53 -3.80 2.17
C GLY A 220 -12.14 -4.09 1.63
N VAL A 221 -11.90 -5.29 1.11
CA VAL A 221 -10.56 -5.79 0.80
C VAL A 221 -10.01 -5.37 -0.56
N THR A 222 -10.78 -4.65 -1.38
CA THR A 222 -10.35 -4.26 -2.72
C THR A 222 -10.92 -2.90 -3.15
N ALA A 223 -10.18 -2.22 -4.03
CA ALA A 223 -10.62 -0.98 -4.69
C ALA A 223 -11.93 -1.13 -5.46
N PHE A 224 -12.24 -2.32 -5.96
CA PHE A 224 -13.35 -2.52 -6.89
C PHE A 224 -14.72 -2.62 -6.22
N VAL A 225 -14.75 -2.56 -4.88
CA VAL A 225 -15.98 -2.60 -4.08
C VAL A 225 -15.92 -1.49 -3.02
N GLU A 226 -17.08 -1.04 -2.58
CA GLU A 226 -17.23 -0.11 -1.47
C GLU A 226 -16.61 -0.66 -0.16
N PRO A 227 -15.99 0.19 0.69
CA PRO A 227 -15.23 -0.25 1.88
C PRO A 227 -16.01 -1.11 2.87
N ASP A 228 -17.32 -0.91 2.99
CA ASP A 228 -18.15 -1.61 3.98
C ASP A 228 -18.89 -2.83 3.42
N HIS A 229 -18.62 -3.20 2.16
CA HIS A 229 -19.31 -4.32 1.51
C HIS A 229 -18.55 -5.63 1.63
N ASP A 230 -19.31 -6.70 1.83
CA ASP A 230 -18.83 -8.07 1.82
C ASP A 230 -18.47 -8.51 0.38
N VAL A 231 -17.38 -9.25 0.27
CA VAL A 231 -16.82 -9.80 -0.96
C VAL A 231 -16.51 -11.27 -0.71
N LEU A 232 -16.93 -12.12 -1.63
CA LEU A 232 -16.62 -13.55 -1.59
C LEU A 232 -15.38 -13.83 -2.44
N LEU A 233 -14.39 -14.49 -1.88
CA LEU A 233 -13.23 -15.02 -2.59
C LEU A 233 -13.34 -16.54 -2.71
N SER A 234 -13.08 -17.10 -3.88
CA SER A 234 -13.12 -18.54 -4.11
C SER A 234 -11.85 -19.03 -4.81
N GLY A 235 -11.31 -20.15 -4.32
CA GLY A 235 -10.16 -20.84 -4.90
C GLY A 235 -10.59 -22.13 -5.59
N GLY A 236 -10.20 -22.28 -6.85
CA GLY A 236 -10.56 -23.40 -7.70
C GLY A 236 -9.46 -24.44 -7.87
N GLY A 237 -9.88 -25.65 -8.23
CA GLY A 237 -8.99 -26.73 -8.68
C GLY A 237 -8.30 -26.44 -10.01
N ASP A 238 -8.79 -25.46 -10.76
CA ASP A 238 -8.19 -24.92 -11.99
C ASP A 238 -6.98 -24.00 -11.75
N GLY A 239 -6.65 -23.72 -10.47
CA GLY A 239 -5.54 -22.88 -10.06
C GLY A 239 -5.85 -21.38 -10.01
N THR A 240 -7.09 -21.01 -10.33
CA THR A 240 -7.58 -19.63 -10.33
C THR A 240 -8.19 -19.25 -8.99
N ILE A 241 -8.15 -17.95 -8.70
CA ILE A 241 -8.86 -17.33 -7.58
C ILE A 241 -9.80 -16.29 -8.15
N LYS A 242 -11.08 -16.37 -7.78
CA LYS A 242 -12.09 -15.40 -8.23
C LYS A 242 -12.61 -14.59 -7.07
N VAL A 243 -12.83 -13.31 -7.33
CA VAL A 243 -13.39 -12.36 -6.38
C VAL A 243 -14.76 -11.95 -6.88
N TRP A 244 -15.76 -12.11 -6.02
CA TRP A 244 -17.17 -11.92 -6.35
C TRP A 244 -17.75 -10.78 -5.53
N GLN A 245 -18.33 -9.81 -6.23
CA GLN A 245 -19.21 -8.83 -5.61
C GLN A 245 -20.55 -9.48 -5.32
N LEU A 246 -21.01 -9.34 -4.09
CA LEU A 246 -22.34 -9.77 -3.64
C LEU A 246 -23.38 -8.70 -4.01
N GLY A 247 -24.62 -9.11 -4.29
CA GLY A 247 -25.71 -8.14 -4.55
C GLY A 247 -25.81 -7.62 -5.99
N GLY A 248 -25.38 -8.39 -7.01
CA GLY A 248 -25.30 -7.92 -8.41
C GLY A 248 -26.63 -7.78 -9.17
N ASN A 249 -26.58 -7.16 -10.36
CA ASN A 249 -27.73 -6.92 -11.26
C ASN A 249 -28.30 -8.19 -11.95
N GLU A 250 -27.74 -9.37 -11.68
CA GLU A 250 -28.27 -10.65 -12.14
C GLU A 250 -29.40 -11.11 -11.21
N VAL A 251 -30.43 -11.76 -11.76
CA VAL A 251 -31.64 -12.15 -11.02
C VAL A 251 -31.26 -13.09 -9.86
N GLY A 252 -31.42 -12.60 -8.63
CA GLY A 252 -31.23 -13.32 -7.39
C GLY A 252 -32.37 -14.28 -7.03
N PRO A 253 -32.27 -14.99 -5.89
CA PRO A 253 -33.06 -16.18 -5.53
C PRO A 253 -34.58 -15.97 -5.41
N ASP A 254 -35.04 -14.73 -5.32
CA ASP A 254 -36.42 -14.28 -5.09
C ASP A 254 -37.03 -13.52 -6.28
N GLY A 255 -36.24 -13.27 -7.34
CA GLY A 255 -36.62 -12.36 -8.42
C GLY A 255 -36.17 -10.90 -8.22
N THR A 256 -35.37 -10.60 -7.19
CA THR A 256 -34.72 -9.29 -6.97
C THR A 256 -33.21 -9.32 -7.27
N LEU A 257 -32.55 -8.16 -7.25
CA LEU A 257 -31.14 -7.95 -7.63
C LEU A 257 -30.17 -8.42 -6.52
N ASN A 258 -29.76 -9.70 -6.50
CA ASN A 258 -28.89 -10.26 -5.44
C ASN A 258 -27.93 -11.39 -5.91
N GLY A 259 -27.50 -11.40 -7.18
CA GLY A 259 -26.61 -12.44 -7.73
C GLY A 259 -25.11 -12.27 -7.39
N LEU A 260 -24.29 -13.23 -7.85
CA LEU A 260 -22.82 -13.16 -7.83
C LEU A 260 -22.27 -12.56 -9.12
N ARG A 261 -21.55 -11.43 -9.01
CA ARG A 261 -20.83 -10.82 -10.13
C ARG A 261 -19.32 -10.97 -9.95
N GLU A 262 -18.67 -11.59 -10.93
CA GLU A 262 -17.20 -11.64 -10.97
C GLU A 262 -16.64 -10.23 -11.20
N ILE A 263 -15.76 -9.77 -10.30
CA ILE A 263 -15.09 -8.47 -10.41
C ILE A 263 -13.58 -8.61 -10.69
N MET A 264 -13.01 -9.78 -10.39
CA MET A 264 -11.60 -10.07 -10.57
C MET A 264 -11.36 -11.57 -10.66
N SER A 265 -10.42 -11.96 -11.52
CA SER A 265 -9.85 -13.30 -11.60
C SER A 265 -8.33 -13.16 -11.47
N LEU A 266 -7.73 -13.96 -10.60
CA LEU A 266 -6.30 -14.03 -10.32
C LEU A 266 -5.80 -15.45 -10.61
N GLY A 267 -4.50 -15.58 -10.87
CA GLY A 267 -3.88 -16.83 -11.26
C GLY A 267 -3.96 -17.10 -12.78
N GLU A 268 -3.42 -18.25 -13.18
CA GLU A 268 -3.40 -18.72 -14.56
C GLU A 268 -4.20 -20.01 -14.66
N ASP A 269 -4.91 -20.20 -15.77
CA ASP A 269 -5.64 -21.44 -16.04
C ASP A 269 -4.62 -22.61 -16.17
N ASN A 270 -4.87 -23.71 -15.45
CA ASN A 270 -3.99 -24.89 -15.30
C ASN A 270 -2.81 -24.70 -14.33
N ALA A 271 -2.81 -23.64 -13.51
CA ALA A 271 -1.91 -23.57 -12.37
C ALA A 271 -2.29 -24.62 -11.29
N GLU A 272 -1.39 -24.82 -10.32
CA GLU A 272 -1.64 -25.70 -9.17
C GLU A 272 -2.92 -25.30 -8.41
N SER A 273 -3.72 -26.29 -8.02
CA SER A 273 -5.00 -26.08 -7.34
C SER A 273 -4.85 -25.23 -6.08
N VAL A 274 -5.79 -24.30 -5.88
CA VAL A 274 -5.86 -23.45 -4.70
C VAL A 274 -6.59 -24.22 -3.60
N MET A 275 -5.87 -24.56 -2.53
CA MET A 275 -6.38 -25.39 -1.43
C MET A 275 -6.84 -24.56 -0.23
N SER A 276 -6.26 -23.37 -0.03
CA SER A 276 -6.59 -22.50 1.09
C SER A 276 -6.37 -21.03 0.74
N LEU A 277 -7.17 -20.15 1.37
CA LEU A 277 -7.09 -18.70 1.21
C LEU A 277 -6.98 -18.04 2.58
N SER A 278 -6.20 -16.98 2.67
CA SER A 278 -6.16 -16.10 3.84
C SER A 278 -5.87 -14.66 3.42
N ILE A 279 -6.30 -13.68 4.20
CA ILE A 279 -6.24 -12.26 3.80
C ILE A 279 -5.71 -11.38 4.93
N ASP A 280 -4.96 -10.33 4.56
CA ASP A 280 -4.48 -9.28 5.44
C ASP A 280 -4.60 -7.92 4.72
N GLY A 281 -5.64 -7.14 5.03
CA GLY A 281 -5.97 -5.93 4.28
C GLY A 281 -6.32 -6.23 2.81
N SER A 282 -5.60 -5.61 1.86
CA SER A 282 -5.73 -5.88 0.43
C SER A 282 -4.83 -7.03 -0.06
N PHE A 283 -4.03 -7.64 0.82
CA PHE A 283 -3.13 -8.73 0.46
C PHE A 283 -3.79 -10.08 0.64
N LEU A 284 -3.93 -10.81 -0.46
CA LEU A 284 -4.46 -12.16 -0.49
C LEU A 284 -3.33 -13.19 -0.57
N TYR A 285 -3.38 -14.18 0.32
CA TYR A 285 -2.49 -15.33 0.35
C TYR A 285 -3.25 -16.55 -0.14
N SER A 286 -2.69 -17.25 -1.11
CA SER A 286 -3.26 -18.50 -1.64
C SER A 286 -2.30 -19.66 -1.45
N GLY A 287 -2.72 -20.65 -0.67
CA GLY A 287 -2.00 -21.89 -0.46
C GLY A 287 -2.34 -22.88 -1.56
N LYS A 288 -1.31 -23.37 -2.26
CA LYS A 288 -1.41 -24.26 -3.41
C LYS A 288 -0.76 -25.61 -3.14
N LEU A 289 -0.97 -26.54 -4.06
CA LEU A 289 -0.21 -27.79 -4.13
C LEU A 289 1.29 -27.51 -4.25
N SER A 290 2.09 -28.55 -4.04
CA SER A 290 3.56 -28.44 -4.08
C SER A 290 4.12 -27.44 -3.06
N GLY A 291 3.39 -27.09 -1.99
CA GLY A 291 3.90 -26.26 -0.89
C GLY A 291 4.12 -24.80 -1.24
N ILE A 292 3.43 -24.30 -2.26
CA ILE A 292 3.52 -22.92 -2.75
C ILE A 292 2.49 -22.05 -2.05
N VAL A 293 2.89 -20.84 -1.64
CA VAL A 293 1.99 -19.76 -1.27
C VAL A 293 2.20 -18.58 -2.22
N GLU A 294 1.16 -18.14 -2.92
CA GLU A 294 1.20 -16.93 -3.73
C GLU A 294 0.58 -15.76 -2.97
N LEU A 295 1.28 -14.62 -2.99
CA LEU A 295 0.84 -13.35 -2.43
C LEU A 295 0.38 -12.44 -3.56
N TRP A 296 -0.86 -11.97 -3.45
CA TRP A 296 -1.53 -11.11 -4.42
C TRP A 296 -1.94 -9.79 -3.77
N ASP A 297 -1.84 -8.71 -4.53
CA ASP A 297 -2.45 -7.42 -4.18
C ASP A 297 -3.79 -7.28 -4.92
N LEU A 298 -4.88 -7.26 -4.16
CA LEU A 298 -6.24 -7.16 -4.70
C LEU A 298 -6.55 -5.76 -5.28
N ASP A 299 -5.74 -4.76 -5.01
CA ASP A 299 -5.97 -3.41 -5.54
C ASP A 299 -5.40 -3.24 -6.93
N THR A 300 -4.24 -3.85 -7.18
CA THR A 300 -3.52 -3.77 -8.46
C THR A 300 -3.68 -5.01 -9.31
N LYS A 301 -4.25 -6.09 -8.76
CA LYS A 301 -4.34 -7.43 -9.38
C LYS A 301 -2.98 -8.07 -9.66
N GLN A 302 -1.91 -7.58 -9.02
CA GLN A 302 -0.55 -8.06 -9.26
C GLN A 302 -0.16 -9.17 -8.29
N LYS A 303 0.57 -10.17 -8.81
CA LYS A 303 1.25 -11.18 -7.99
C LYS A 303 2.54 -10.57 -7.44
N LEU A 304 2.60 -10.35 -6.13
CA LEU A 304 3.76 -9.74 -5.49
C LEU A 304 4.88 -10.74 -5.22
N ARG A 305 4.53 -11.97 -4.82
CA ARG A 305 5.52 -12.97 -4.41
C ARG A 305 5.01 -14.41 -4.52
N VAL A 306 5.95 -15.33 -4.70
CA VAL A 306 5.74 -16.78 -4.57
C VAL A 306 6.66 -17.29 -3.46
N ILE A 307 6.09 -17.92 -2.43
CA ILE A 307 6.78 -18.41 -1.24
C ILE A 307 6.73 -19.93 -1.23
N LYS A 308 7.89 -20.60 -1.10
CA LYS A 308 7.95 -22.04 -0.88
C LYS A 308 7.86 -22.33 0.62
N ALA A 309 6.63 -22.43 1.13
CA ALA A 309 6.35 -22.57 2.57
C ALA A 309 6.53 -24.01 3.10
N HIS A 310 6.28 -25.01 2.27
CA HIS A 310 6.30 -26.43 2.65
C HIS A 310 6.93 -27.32 1.57
N LYS A 311 7.37 -28.53 1.94
CA LYS A 311 7.86 -29.53 0.99
C LYS A 311 6.71 -30.21 0.21
N GLY A 312 5.56 -30.38 0.87
CA GLY A 312 4.31 -30.85 0.26
C GLY A 312 3.23 -29.77 0.28
N ASP A 313 2.04 -30.09 -0.21
CA ASP A 313 0.89 -29.20 -0.39
C ASP A 313 0.55 -28.36 0.84
N VAL A 314 0.19 -27.09 0.61
CA VAL A 314 -0.32 -26.19 1.67
C VAL A 314 -1.82 -26.40 1.81
N MET A 315 -2.22 -27.20 2.80
CA MET A 315 -3.60 -27.65 2.96
C MET A 315 -4.47 -26.61 3.68
N ALA A 316 -3.89 -25.87 4.63
CA ALA A 316 -4.61 -24.88 5.41
C ALA A 316 -3.68 -23.70 5.72
N MET A 317 -4.27 -22.50 5.78
CA MET A 317 -3.57 -21.27 6.15
C MET A 317 -4.51 -20.36 6.93
N GLN A 318 -3.93 -19.54 7.80
CA GLN A 318 -4.66 -18.53 8.55
C GLN A 318 -3.77 -17.32 8.85
N MET A 319 -4.37 -16.14 8.80
CA MET A 319 -3.74 -14.90 9.23
C MET A 319 -4.06 -14.61 10.69
N GLY A 320 -3.03 -14.31 11.48
CA GLY A 320 -3.17 -13.99 12.89
C GLY A 320 -1.94 -13.29 13.45
N TRP A 321 -2.17 -12.20 14.18
CA TRP A 321 -1.14 -11.45 14.91
C TRP A 321 0.02 -10.93 14.02
N GLY A 322 -0.27 -10.63 12.76
CA GLY A 322 0.75 -10.19 11.78
C GLY A 322 1.66 -11.31 11.27
N TYR A 323 1.23 -12.56 11.39
CA TYR A 323 1.94 -13.73 10.88
C TYR A 323 1.07 -14.57 9.96
N LEU A 324 1.67 -15.08 8.90
CA LEU A 324 1.08 -16.13 8.09
C LEU A 324 1.38 -17.48 8.73
N TRP A 325 0.33 -18.13 9.19
CA TRP A 325 0.36 -19.51 9.67
C TRP A 325 -0.06 -20.43 8.53
N SER A 326 0.78 -21.40 8.20
CA SER A 326 0.51 -22.36 7.14
C SER A 326 0.77 -23.79 7.62
N ALA A 327 -0.03 -24.72 7.13
CA ALA A 327 0.06 -26.13 7.48
C ALA A 327 0.11 -26.99 6.22
N GLY A 328 1.06 -27.94 6.23
CA GLY A 328 1.38 -28.75 5.05
C GLY A 328 0.98 -30.22 5.15
N SER A 329 0.87 -30.87 3.99
CA SER A 329 0.57 -32.30 3.88
C SER A 329 1.67 -33.23 4.43
N THR A 330 2.85 -32.71 4.76
CA THR A 330 3.93 -33.45 5.43
C THR A 330 3.84 -33.46 6.96
N GLY A 331 2.78 -32.90 7.54
CA GLY A 331 2.60 -32.79 8.99
C GLY A 331 3.35 -31.64 9.63
N THR A 332 3.89 -30.72 8.82
CA THR A 332 4.64 -29.55 9.29
C THR A 332 3.75 -28.32 9.31
N ALA A 333 3.84 -27.53 10.37
CA ALA A 333 3.32 -26.18 10.43
C ALA A 333 4.47 -25.17 10.34
N SER A 334 4.19 -24.02 9.73
CA SER A 334 5.15 -22.95 9.50
C SER A 334 4.55 -21.61 9.90
N LYS A 335 5.38 -20.74 10.45
CA LYS A 335 5.06 -19.35 10.78
C LYS A 335 5.96 -18.45 9.94
N HIS A 336 5.38 -17.59 9.12
CA HIS A 336 6.12 -16.64 8.30
C HIS A 336 5.85 -15.21 8.78
N SER A 337 6.86 -14.34 8.68
CA SER A 337 6.65 -12.90 8.86
C SER A 337 5.78 -12.36 7.73
N THR A 338 4.92 -11.38 8.00
CA THR A 338 4.24 -10.62 6.95
C THR A 338 4.75 -9.18 6.89
N ALA A 339 4.27 -8.38 5.94
CA ALA A 339 4.51 -6.95 5.95
C ALA A 339 4.02 -6.24 7.23
N HIS A 340 3.02 -6.81 7.90
CA HIS A 340 2.43 -6.26 9.12
C HIS A 340 3.17 -6.69 10.39
N TYR A 341 4.08 -7.66 10.32
CA TYR A 341 4.85 -8.20 11.46
C TYR A 341 5.45 -7.08 12.35
N GLY A 342 6.02 -6.04 11.75
CA GLY A 342 6.64 -4.94 12.49
C GLY A 342 5.66 -4.10 13.33
N ARG A 343 4.36 -4.10 13.01
CA ARG A 343 3.32 -3.41 13.81
C ARG A 343 3.05 -4.15 15.13
N TYR A 344 3.33 -5.45 15.19
CA TYR A 344 3.04 -6.31 16.33
C TYR A 344 4.25 -6.55 17.25
N GLN A 345 5.43 -5.98 16.93
CA GLN A 345 6.58 -5.95 17.83
C GLN A 345 6.76 -4.54 18.41
N GLU A 346 6.26 -4.31 19.63
CA GLU A 346 6.46 -3.03 20.32
C GLU A 346 7.89 -2.86 20.89
N ASP A 347 8.62 -3.95 21.17
CA ASP A 347 9.85 -3.91 22.00
C ASP A 347 11.14 -4.50 21.40
N CYS A 348 11.13 -5.07 20.19
CA CYS A 348 12.30 -5.77 19.67
C CYS A 348 13.02 -4.99 18.55
N SER A 349 14.13 -4.36 18.93
CA SER A 349 15.17 -3.81 18.06
C SER A 349 15.94 -4.86 17.22
N GLN A 350 15.35 -6.01 16.87
CA GLN A 350 16.05 -7.05 16.13
C GLN A 350 15.94 -6.87 14.60
N ASN A 351 17.09 -7.02 13.95
CA ASN A 351 17.27 -7.00 12.49
C ASN A 351 16.54 -8.18 11.82
N VAL A 352 15.26 -8.03 11.50
CA VAL A 352 14.63 -8.92 10.50
C VAL A 352 13.98 -8.06 9.42
N SER A 353 14.84 -7.52 8.54
CA SER A 353 14.44 -6.91 7.27
C SER A 353 14.10 -7.98 6.21
N GLN A 354 13.43 -9.06 6.60
CA GLN A 354 13.02 -10.11 5.67
C GLN A 354 11.54 -10.39 5.88
N LYS A 355 10.70 -9.55 5.28
CA LYS A 355 9.25 -9.80 5.14
C LYS A 355 9.05 -11.10 4.37
N TYR A 356 8.09 -11.92 4.81
CA TYR A 356 7.81 -13.25 4.24
C TYR A 356 8.92 -14.27 4.45
N GLN A 357 9.80 -14.05 5.43
CA GLN A 357 10.75 -15.05 5.87
C GLN A 357 10.04 -16.10 6.69
N LEU A 358 10.43 -17.36 6.51
CA LEU A 358 10.10 -18.43 7.43
C LEU A 358 10.73 -18.11 8.79
N LEU A 359 9.90 -17.77 9.78
CA LEU A 359 10.35 -17.52 11.14
C LEU A 359 10.63 -18.83 11.85
N THR A 360 9.69 -19.78 11.76
CA THR A 360 9.82 -21.11 12.35
C THR A 360 9.00 -22.13 11.57
N GLN A 361 9.49 -23.37 11.55
CA GLN A 361 8.80 -24.54 11.03
C GLN A 361 8.99 -25.69 11.99
N TRP A 362 7.91 -26.38 12.34
CA TRP A 362 7.96 -27.52 13.25
C TRP A 362 7.06 -28.66 12.77
N LYS A 363 7.34 -29.87 13.27
CA LYS A 363 6.51 -31.06 13.05
C LYS A 363 5.36 -30.99 14.05
N ALA A 364 4.17 -30.65 13.57
CA ALA A 364 2.98 -30.51 14.42
C ALA A 364 2.22 -31.84 14.55
N HIS A 365 2.23 -32.66 13.50
CA HIS A 365 1.47 -33.91 13.41
C HIS A 365 2.28 -34.99 12.70
N GLU A 366 2.03 -36.26 13.00
CA GLU A 366 2.62 -37.39 12.26
C GLU A 366 1.97 -37.54 10.88
N GLY A 367 0.68 -37.22 10.80
CA GLY A 367 -0.13 -37.22 9.58
C GLY A 367 -0.12 -35.90 8.79
N LYS A 368 -0.99 -35.83 7.79
CA LYS A 368 -1.30 -34.62 7.01
C LYS A 368 -2.12 -33.67 7.88
N ILE A 369 -1.69 -32.41 7.99
CA ILE A 369 -2.53 -31.36 8.60
C ILE A 369 -3.51 -30.91 7.52
N LEU A 370 -4.79 -30.85 7.86
CA LEU A 370 -5.88 -30.60 6.91
C LEU A 370 -6.64 -29.32 7.25
N ALA A 371 -6.60 -28.89 8.51
CA ALA A 371 -7.19 -27.64 8.93
C ALA A 371 -6.32 -26.95 9.99
N CYS A 372 -6.40 -25.62 10.03
CA CYS A 372 -5.80 -24.83 11.10
C CYS A 372 -6.64 -23.60 11.42
N ALA A 373 -6.49 -23.07 12.63
CA ALA A 373 -7.15 -21.86 13.08
C ALA A 373 -6.26 -21.09 14.08
N VAL A 374 -6.51 -19.79 14.24
CA VAL A 374 -5.87 -18.91 15.23
C VAL A 374 -6.95 -18.30 16.11
N SER A 375 -6.67 -18.11 17.40
CA SER A 375 -7.58 -17.40 18.31
C SER A 375 -6.83 -16.80 19.50
N ASN A 376 -7.38 -15.73 20.08
CA ASN A 376 -6.92 -15.15 21.34
C ASN A 376 -7.79 -15.67 22.47
N TYR A 377 -7.20 -16.37 23.43
CA TYR A 377 -7.90 -16.88 24.61
C TYR A 377 -7.18 -16.44 25.88
N GLU A 378 -7.86 -15.70 26.76
CA GLU A 378 -7.32 -15.18 28.03
C GLU A 378 -5.96 -14.46 27.87
N GLY A 379 -5.83 -13.64 26.82
CA GLY A 379 -4.59 -12.90 26.53
C GLY A 379 -3.46 -13.75 25.95
N ARG A 380 -3.71 -15.02 25.63
CA ARG A 380 -2.75 -15.91 24.96
C ARG A 380 -3.13 -16.10 23.51
N GLU A 381 -2.12 -16.01 22.64
CA GLU A 381 -2.23 -16.33 21.22
C GLU A 381 -2.16 -17.86 21.04
N VAL A 382 -3.21 -18.46 20.49
CA VAL A 382 -3.34 -19.91 20.33
C VAL A 382 -3.51 -20.28 18.88
N PHE A 383 -2.57 -21.07 18.36
CA PHE A 383 -2.65 -21.68 17.02
C PHE A 383 -3.11 -23.13 17.17
N ILE A 384 -4.09 -23.55 16.37
CA ILE A 384 -4.73 -24.87 16.48
C ILE A 384 -4.62 -25.58 15.13
N THR A 385 -4.22 -26.85 15.15
CA THR A 385 -4.04 -27.68 13.95
C THR A 385 -4.79 -29.00 14.07
N GLY A 386 -5.40 -29.47 12.98
CA GLY A 386 -6.15 -30.73 12.92
C GLY A 386 -5.65 -31.59 11.77
N ALA A 387 -5.47 -32.89 12.03
CA ALA A 387 -4.81 -33.79 11.09
C ALA A 387 -5.50 -35.16 10.96
N ASN A 388 -5.06 -35.92 9.94
CA ASN A 388 -5.50 -37.31 9.72
C ASN A 388 -4.82 -38.34 10.62
N ASP A 389 -4.02 -37.92 11.59
CA ASP A 389 -3.58 -38.78 12.70
C ASP A 389 -4.60 -38.81 13.85
N ASN A 390 -5.81 -38.31 13.59
CA ASN A 390 -6.95 -38.26 14.48
C ASN A 390 -6.74 -37.34 15.71
N THR A 391 -5.86 -36.35 15.58
CA THR A 391 -5.56 -35.42 16.67
C THR A 391 -5.77 -33.96 16.28
N VAL A 392 -6.05 -33.13 17.29
CA VAL A 392 -6.01 -31.67 17.25
C VAL A 392 -4.90 -31.20 18.17
N GLY A 393 -3.89 -30.52 17.62
CA GLY A 393 -2.83 -29.88 18.37
C GLY A 393 -3.22 -28.45 18.76
N VAL A 394 -3.07 -28.11 20.04
CA VAL A 394 -3.27 -26.74 20.56
C VAL A 394 -1.91 -26.18 20.93
N TRP A 395 -1.50 -25.13 20.25
CA TRP A 395 -0.17 -24.53 20.37
C TRP A 395 -0.28 -23.11 20.91
N VAL A 396 0.48 -22.79 21.96
CA VAL A 396 0.52 -21.45 22.55
C VAL A 396 1.76 -20.71 22.08
N VAL A 397 1.58 -19.50 21.57
CA VAL A 397 2.70 -18.63 21.19
C VAL A 397 3.17 -17.89 22.43
N LYS A 398 4.40 -18.15 22.88
CA LYS A 398 5.01 -17.42 24.00
C LYS A 398 5.44 -16.02 23.55
N ASN A 399 4.78 -15.00 24.04
CA ASN A 399 5.36 -13.66 24.15
C ASN A 399 6.14 -13.57 25.49
N PRO A 400 7.20 -12.74 25.59
CA PRO A 400 7.78 -12.43 26.90
C PRO A 400 6.67 -11.91 27.84
N PRO A 401 6.80 -12.12 29.16
CA PRO A 401 5.78 -11.68 30.09
C PRO A 401 5.56 -10.19 29.88
N ALA A 402 4.29 -9.79 29.74
CA ALA A 402 3.90 -8.41 29.89
C ALA A 402 4.55 -7.90 31.18
N THR A 403 5.55 -7.02 31.08
CA THR A 403 5.86 -6.12 32.18
C THR A 403 4.59 -5.33 32.40
N GLU A 404 3.91 -5.63 33.50
CA GLU A 404 2.81 -4.88 34.11
C GLU A 404 2.43 -3.62 33.33
N THR A 405 1.62 -3.80 32.27
CA THR A 405 0.92 -2.69 31.66
C THR A 405 -0.16 -2.31 32.65
N SER A 406 0.17 -1.35 33.51
CA SER A 406 -0.72 -0.34 34.08
C SER A 406 -2.18 -0.59 33.68
N GLU A 407 -2.95 -1.19 34.59
CA GLU A 407 -4.41 -1.14 34.59
C GLU A 407 -4.87 0.29 34.82
N HIS A 408 -4.65 1.14 33.83
CA HIS A 408 -5.36 2.38 33.67
C HIS A 408 -5.88 2.35 32.23
N PRO A 409 -7.20 2.18 32.01
CA PRO A 409 -7.76 2.63 30.75
C PRO A 409 -7.39 4.11 30.68
N SER A 410 -6.45 4.42 29.80
CA SER A 410 -6.16 5.81 29.47
C SER A 410 -7.51 6.40 29.09
N PRO A 411 -7.92 7.52 29.69
CA PRO A 411 -9.16 8.16 29.28
C PRO A 411 -9.09 8.30 27.77
N VAL A 412 -10.19 7.97 27.08
CA VAL A 412 -10.36 8.27 25.66
C VAL A 412 -10.32 9.79 25.58
N VAL A 413 -9.11 10.33 25.47
CA VAL A 413 -8.88 11.70 25.06
C VAL A 413 -9.27 11.67 23.60
N ASP A 414 -10.23 12.52 23.24
CA ASP A 414 -10.70 12.73 21.88
C ASP A 414 -9.52 13.27 21.06
N GLU A 415 -8.67 12.36 20.60
CA GLU A 415 -7.46 12.69 19.86
C GLU A 415 -7.86 13.16 18.47
N ASP A 416 -7.26 14.27 18.01
CA ASP A 416 -7.54 14.80 16.68
C ASP A 416 -7.31 13.71 15.62
N MET A 417 -8.38 13.36 14.91
CA MET A 417 -8.40 12.30 13.90
C MET A 417 -7.33 12.53 12.81
N MET A 418 -6.98 13.78 12.52
CA MET A 418 -5.89 14.10 11.58
C MET A 418 -4.53 13.63 12.09
N ILE A 419 -4.24 13.84 13.38
CA ILE A 419 -2.97 13.42 13.99
C ILE A 419 -2.91 11.89 14.10
N SER A 420 -4.04 11.25 14.43
CA SER A 420 -4.14 9.79 14.45
C SER A 420 -3.88 9.17 13.07
N SER A 421 -4.54 9.70 12.02
CA SER A 421 -4.30 9.27 10.63
C SER A 421 -2.88 9.56 10.16
N LEU A 422 -2.28 10.70 10.57
CA LEU A 422 -0.88 11.01 10.26
C LEU A 422 0.08 10.03 10.94
N ARG A 423 -0.19 9.61 12.17
CA ARG A 423 0.60 8.59 12.88
C ARG A 423 0.58 7.27 12.15
N ASP A 424 -0.60 6.81 11.74
CA ASP A 424 -0.73 5.60 10.93
C ASP A 424 0.01 5.77 9.59
N PHE A 425 -0.12 6.91 8.94
CA PHE A 425 0.52 7.16 7.65
C PHE A 425 2.06 7.16 7.72
N VAL A 426 2.62 7.78 8.77
CA VAL A 426 4.07 7.82 9.04
C VAL A 426 4.62 6.43 9.37
N SER A 427 3.80 5.52 9.90
CA SER A 427 4.23 4.14 10.19
C SER A 427 4.61 3.32 8.94
N PHE A 428 4.09 3.69 7.77
CA PHE A 428 4.46 3.05 6.51
C PHE A 428 5.82 3.57 6.02
N LYS A 429 6.80 2.65 5.91
CA LYS A 429 8.16 2.93 5.42
C LYS A 429 8.18 3.08 3.90
N THR A 430 7.51 4.09 3.38
CA THR A 430 7.30 4.38 1.96
C THR A 430 8.58 4.85 1.26
N ILE A 431 9.67 4.07 1.33
CA ILE A 431 10.99 4.45 0.81
C ILE A 431 11.13 4.01 -0.67
N SER A 432 10.75 4.89 -1.60
CA SER A 432 10.71 4.61 -3.05
C SER A 432 12.07 4.26 -3.67
N SER A 433 13.15 4.79 -3.10
CA SER A 433 14.51 4.56 -3.60
C SER A 433 15.04 3.13 -3.39
N ARG A 434 14.33 2.30 -2.60
CA ARG A 434 14.78 0.99 -2.14
C ARG A 434 13.74 -0.09 -2.44
N PRO A 435 14.01 -1.04 -3.37
CA PRO A 435 13.05 -2.06 -3.78
C PRO A 435 12.49 -2.93 -2.65
N GLU A 436 13.24 -3.13 -1.56
CA GLU A 436 12.78 -3.89 -0.39
C GLU A 436 11.60 -3.25 0.35
N TYR A 437 11.36 -1.94 0.15
CA TYR A 437 10.24 -1.20 0.73
C TYR A 437 9.07 -1.01 -0.24
N ALA A 438 9.13 -1.60 -1.45
CA ALA A 438 8.11 -1.39 -2.48
C ALA A 438 6.69 -1.72 -2.00
N GLU A 439 6.57 -2.71 -1.13
CA GLU A 439 5.31 -3.09 -0.50
C GLU A 439 4.82 -2.09 0.57
N ASP A 440 5.73 -1.49 1.34
CA ASP A 440 5.33 -0.43 2.28
C ASP A 440 4.85 0.81 1.53
N CYS A 441 5.48 1.13 0.39
CA CYS A 441 4.98 2.15 -0.55
C CYS A 441 3.56 1.83 -1.01
N ARG A 442 3.29 0.58 -1.44
CA ARG A 442 1.94 0.13 -1.82
C ARG A 442 0.95 0.26 -0.66
N ARG A 443 1.32 -0.15 0.55
CA ARG A 443 0.48 -0.03 1.76
C ARG A 443 0.16 1.41 2.11
N GLY A 444 1.15 2.31 2.03
CA GLY A 444 0.94 3.75 2.22
C GLY A 444 -0.06 4.32 1.22
N ALA A 445 0.03 3.89 -0.04
CA ALA A 445 -0.90 4.28 -1.09
C ALA A 445 -2.32 3.70 -0.88
N THR A 446 -2.44 2.43 -0.51
CA THR A 446 -3.72 1.79 -0.15
C THR A 446 -4.34 2.44 1.10
N PHE A 447 -3.54 2.79 2.10
CA PHE A 447 -3.98 3.54 3.27
C PHE A 447 -4.58 4.88 2.86
N LEU A 448 -3.87 5.68 2.05
CA LEU A 448 -4.38 6.94 1.54
C LEU A 448 -5.68 6.75 0.77
N ARG A 449 -5.77 5.73 -0.08
CA ARG A 449 -6.99 5.43 -0.81
C ARG A 449 -8.17 5.15 0.13
N THR A 450 -7.99 4.25 1.08
CA THR A 450 -9.05 3.89 2.05
C THR A 450 -9.46 5.12 2.86
N LEU A 451 -8.50 5.95 3.25
CA LEU A 451 -8.75 7.18 3.97
C LEU A 451 -9.55 8.18 3.11
N PHE A 452 -9.13 8.46 1.87
CA PHE A 452 -9.86 9.33 0.95
C PHE A 452 -11.29 8.85 0.71
N ARG A 453 -11.51 7.54 0.50
CA ARG A 453 -12.86 6.96 0.32
C ARG A 453 -13.72 7.13 1.55
N ARG A 454 -13.17 6.86 2.74
CA ARG A 454 -13.86 7.04 4.02
C ARG A 454 -14.34 8.49 4.22
N HIS A 455 -13.63 9.45 3.65
CA HIS A 455 -13.99 10.87 3.67
C HIS A 455 -14.88 11.32 2.51
N GLY A 456 -15.39 10.40 1.68
CA GLY A 456 -16.36 10.67 0.62
C GLY A 456 -15.76 10.97 -0.76
N GLY A 457 -14.48 10.63 -0.98
CA GLY A 457 -13.83 10.78 -2.27
C GLY A 457 -14.13 9.61 -3.21
N ASP A 458 -14.24 9.90 -4.50
CA ASP A 458 -14.15 8.91 -5.58
C ASP A 458 -12.66 8.66 -5.87
N VAL A 459 -12.16 7.46 -5.56
CA VAL A 459 -10.72 7.20 -5.48
C VAL A 459 -10.28 6.02 -6.32
N GLU A 460 -9.21 6.22 -7.06
CA GLU A 460 -8.54 5.21 -7.86
C GLU A 460 -7.02 5.25 -7.73
N MET A 461 -6.40 4.10 -7.96
CA MET A 461 -4.96 3.93 -7.99
C MET A 461 -4.51 3.88 -9.45
N LEU A 462 -3.89 4.96 -9.94
CA LEU A 462 -3.47 5.08 -11.33
C LEU A 462 -2.03 4.56 -11.51
N SER A 463 -1.77 3.90 -12.63
CA SER A 463 -0.44 3.47 -13.03
C SER A 463 -0.35 3.41 -14.55
N ALA A 464 0.81 3.78 -15.11
CA ALA A 464 1.06 3.80 -16.56
C ALA A 464 1.64 2.50 -17.12
N ASP A 465 2.17 1.61 -16.27
CA ASP A 465 2.88 0.42 -16.72
C ASP A 465 2.79 -0.77 -15.75
N ASP A 466 3.08 -1.97 -16.27
CA ASP A 466 3.27 -3.19 -15.48
C ASP A 466 4.64 -3.23 -14.78
N ASN A 467 5.47 -2.17 -14.88
CA ASN A 467 6.87 -2.14 -14.41
C ASN A 467 7.00 -1.91 -12.89
N LEU A 468 6.00 -2.30 -12.11
CA LEU A 468 6.00 -2.27 -10.65
C LEU A 468 6.19 -0.88 -9.99
N HIS A 469 6.12 0.23 -10.75
CA HIS A 469 6.19 1.59 -10.19
C HIS A 469 5.08 1.84 -9.15
N HIS A 470 5.39 2.69 -8.17
CA HIS A 470 4.43 3.04 -7.13
C HIS A 470 3.24 3.82 -7.72
N PRO A 471 2.00 3.45 -7.36
CA PRO A 471 0.79 3.97 -7.99
C PRO A 471 0.52 5.42 -7.56
N VAL A 472 -0.07 6.22 -8.44
CA VAL A 472 -0.58 7.56 -8.13
C VAL A 472 -1.97 7.43 -7.53
N VAL A 473 -2.18 7.92 -6.31
CA VAL A 473 -3.50 7.97 -5.67
C VAL A 473 -4.26 9.17 -6.25
N PHE A 474 -5.27 8.89 -7.08
CA PHE A 474 -6.20 9.86 -7.61
C PHE A 474 -7.48 9.85 -6.77
N ALA A 475 -7.84 10.98 -6.17
CA ALA A 475 -9.10 11.13 -5.46
C ALA A 475 -9.85 12.37 -5.94
N LYS A 476 -11.15 12.26 -6.21
CA LYS A 476 -12.01 13.38 -6.56
C LYS A 476 -13.11 13.55 -5.51
N PHE A 477 -13.26 14.78 -5.04
CA PHE A 477 -14.33 15.20 -4.14
C PHE A 477 -15.17 16.25 -4.85
N SER A 478 -16.48 16.03 -4.88
CA SER A 478 -17.40 16.93 -5.57
C SER A 478 -17.97 18.00 -4.65
N GLY A 479 -17.92 19.25 -5.10
CA GLY A 479 -18.58 20.37 -4.45
C GLY A 479 -20.10 20.33 -4.63
N LYS A 480 -20.81 21.28 -4.00
CA LYS A 480 -22.28 21.36 -4.03
C LYS A 480 -22.85 22.41 -5.00
N LEU A 481 -22.03 23.28 -5.58
CA LEU A 481 -22.51 24.39 -6.42
C LEU A 481 -23.24 23.85 -7.66
N GLU A 482 -24.42 24.37 -7.98
CA GLU A 482 -25.18 23.97 -9.16
C GLU A 482 -25.36 25.15 -10.15
N PRO A 483 -25.30 24.91 -11.46
CA PRO A 483 -25.05 23.63 -12.10
C PRO A 483 -23.57 23.18 -12.01
N ALA A 484 -23.32 21.87 -11.96
CA ALA A 484 -21.99 21.30 -11.73
C ALA A 484 -20.89 21.80 -12.69
N GLU A 485 -21.23 22.22 -13.92
CA GLU A 485 -20.28 22.77 -14.89
C GLU A 485 -19.71 24.14 -14.49
N LYS A 486 -20.31 24.82 -13.50
CA LYS A 486 -19.78 26.08 -12.97
C LYS A 486 -18.81 25.88 -11.80
N ARG A 487 -18.67 24.65 -11.29
CA ARG A 487 -17.73 24.34 -10.21
C ARG A 487 -16.31 24.55 -10.71
N LYS A 488 -15.51 25.24 -9.91
CA LYS A 488 -14.07 25.28 -10.12
C LYS A 488 -13.46 23.95 -9.72
N ARG A 489 -12.38 23.54 -10.38
CA ARG A 489 -11.63 22.34 -10.01
C ARG A 489 -10.23 22.69 -9.55
N ILE A 490 -9.96 22.38 -8.28
CA ILE A 490 -8.68 22.63 -7.63
C ILE A 490 -7.93 21.30 -7.53
N LEU A 491 -6.76 21.22 -8.15
CA LEU A 491 -5.88 20.07 -8.05
C LEU A 491 -4.90 20.27 -6.91
N PHE A 492 -4.94 19.41 -5.89
CA PHE A 492 -3.93 19.30 -4.86
C PHE A 492 -2.92 18.21 -5.23
N TYR A 493 -1.64 18.57 -5.34
CA TYR A 493 -0.54 17.63 -5.55
C TYR A 493 0.27 17.42 -4.27
N GLY A 494 0.70 16.18 -4.04
CA GLY A 494 1.66 15.80 -3.00
C GLY A 494 2.30 14.45 -3.30
N HIS A 495 3.13 13.94 -2.40
CA HIS A 495 3.73 12.61 -2.51
C HIS A 495 3.76 11.85 -1.19
N TYR A 496 3.64 10.53 -1.25
CA TYR A 496 3.62 9.67 -0.06
C TYR A 496 4.95 8.96 0.18
N ASP A 497 5.86 8.93 -0.78
CA ASP A 497 7.19 8.37 -0.60
C ASP A 497 8.11 9.32 0.17
N VAL A 498 9.10 8.74 0.83
CA VAL A 498 10.00 9.42 1.77
C VAL A 498 11.44 8.95 1.57
N VAL A 499 12.40 9.80 1.89
CA VAL A 499 13.81 9.39 1.91
C VAL A 499 14.10 8.32 2.98
N PRO A 500 15.13 7.48 2.81
CA PRO A 500 15.51 6.48 3.81
C PRO A 500 15.82 7.11 5.19
N ALA A 501 15.37 6.46 6.28
CA ALA A 501 15.74 6.80 7.65
C ALA A 501 16.00 5.52 8.47
N ASP A 502 16.98 5.58 9.37
CA ASP A 502 17.34 4.46 10.26
C ASP A 502 17.85 5.01 11.60
N SER A 503 17.24 4.58 12.70
CA SER A 503 17.59 4.98 14.06
C SER A 503 18.93 4.42 14.56
N ARG A 504 19.48 3.38 13.92
CA ARG A 504 20.72 2.73 14.37
C ARG A 504 21.97 3.28 13.71
N LYS A 505 21.84 3.82 12.50
CA LYS A 505 22.94 4.40 11.71
C LYS A 505 22.90 5.92 11.66
N GLY A 506 21.72 6.52 11.88
CA GLY A 506 21.52 7.97 11.89
C GLY A 506 21.45 8.55 13.31
N ASN A 507 21.45 9.87 13.41
CA ASN A 507 21.34 10.64 14.65
C ASN A 507 19.87 10.86 15.07
N TRP A 508 18.99 9.90 14.83
CA TRP A 508 17.58 9.98 15.22
C TRP A 508 17.42 9.73 16.72
N ASN A 509 16.70 10.63 17.40
CA ASN A 509 16.40 10.52 18.82
C ASN A 509 15.28 9.51 19.13
N THR A 510 14.45 9.20 18.12
CA THR A 510 13.30 8.30 18.20
C THR A 510 13.24 7.44 16.94
N ASP A 511 12.44 6.37 16.93
CA ASP A 511 12.21 5.64 15.68
C ASP A 511 11.58 6.59 14.63
N PRO A 512 12.21 6.77 13.44
CA PRO A 512 11.68 7.66 12.41
C PRO A 512 10.28 7.28 11.92
N PHE A 513 9.85 6.04 12.05
CA PHE A 513 8.55 5.57 11.59
C PHE A 513 7.56 5.35 12.75
N GLN A 514 7.84 5.87 13.94
CA GLN A 514 6.86 6.00 15.02
C GLN A 514 6.68 7.48 15.34
N LEU A 515 5.54 8.05 14.89
CA LEU A 515 5.27 9.46 15.08
C LEU A 515 5.19 9.81 16.58
N LYS A 516 6.08 10.69 17.04
CA LYS A 516 6.14 11.12 18.44
C LYS A 516 5.93 12.62 18.60
N GLY A 517 4.96 13.00 19.43
CA GLY A 517 4.79 14.39 19.86
C GLY A 517 5.80 14.78 20.94
N THR A 518 6.53 15.88 20.78
CA THR A 518 7.43 16.43 21.80
C THR A 518 7.54 17.94 21.65
N ASN A 519 7.29 18.69 22.73
CA ASN A 519 7.41 20.17 22.79
C ASN A 519 6.67 20.93 21.68
N GLY A 520 5.46 20.48 21.31
CA GLY A 520 4.66 21.12 20.25
C GLY A 520 5.08 20.75 18.81
N TYR A 521 5.98 19.78 18.67
CA TYR A 521 6.41 19.21 17.39
C TYR A 521 5.99 17.75 17.29
N LEU A 522 5.72 17.30 16.06
CA LEU A 522 5.57 15.90 15.71
C LEU A 522 6.85 15.46 15.00
N TYR A 523 7.55 14.46 15.55
CA TYR A 523 8.77 13.89 14.99
C TYR A 523 8.46 12.59 14.26
N GLY A 524 8.93 12.48 13.01
CA GLY A 524 8.76 11.29 12.18
C GLY A 524 9.20 11.56 10.74
N ARG A 525 9.74 10.55 10.06
CA ARG A 525 10.13 10.64 8.65
C ARG A 525 8.88 10.85 7.79
N GLY A 526 8.94 11.90 6.98
CA GLY A 526 7.91 12.36 6.06
C GLY A 526 6.79 13.16 6.69
N VAL A 527 6.90 13.51 7.99
CA VAL A 527 5.89 14.32 8.67
C VAL A 527 5.76 15.72 8.07
N SER A 528 6.88 16.34 7.67
CA SER A 528 6.91 17.64 6.97
C SER A 528 6.98 17.42 5.44
N ASP A 529 7.60 16.33 4.99
CA ASP A 529 7.88 16.03 3.59
C ASP A 529 7.43 14.61 3.17
N ASN A 530 6.19 14.36 2.77
CA ASN A 530 5.08 15.30 2.54
C ASN A 530 3.74 14.80 3.14
N LYS A 531 3.80 13.88 4.11
CA LYS A 531 2.63 13.20 4.69
C LYS A 531 1.75 14.13 5.52
N GLY A 532 2.34 15.03 6.31
CA GLY A 532 1.60 16.01 7.11
C GLY A 532 0.78 16.99 6.26
N PRO A 533 1.38 17.65 5.26
CA PRO A 533 0.66 18.52 4.33
C PRO A 533 -0.52 17.83 3.61
N ILE A 534 -0.36 16.57 3.17
CA ILE A 534 -1.45 15.77 2.59
C ILE A 534 -2.61 15.62 3.58
N MET A 535 -2.31 15.29 4.85
CA MET A 535 -3.33 15.16 5.89
C MET A 535 -4.02 16.49 6.18
N ALA A 536 -3.29 17.60 6.25
CA ALA A 536 -3.89 18.92 6.45
C ALA A 536 -4.89 19.27 5.34
N ALA A 537 -4.55 19.02 4.08
CA ALA A 537 -5.45 19.27 2.95
C ALA A 537 -6.69 18.36 2.97
N LEU A 538 -6.53 17.06 3.22
CA LEU A 538 -7.65 16.11 3.30
C LEU A 538 -8.63 16.47 4.42
N TYR A 539 -8.13 16.76 5.62
CA TYR A 539 -9.00 17.08 6.75
C TYR A 539 -9.66 18.46 6.60
N ALA A 540 -8.98 19.43 5.97
CA ALA A 540 -9.59 20.70 5.61
C ALA A 540 -10.79 20.53 4.68
N LEU A 541 -10.65 19.67 3.67
CA LEU A 541 -11.71 19.33 2.75
C LEU A 541 -12.85 18.57 3.43
N THR A 542 -12.51 17.62 4.30
CA THR A 542 -13.48 16.84 5.07
C THR A 542 -14.36 17.75 5.91
N ASP A 543 -13.79 18.75 6.59
CA ASP A 543 -14.55 19.71 7.39
C ASP A 543 -15.52 20.52 6.52
N LEU A 544 -15.11 20.92 5.32
CA LEU A 544 -15.96 21.62 4.38
C LEU A 544 -17.10 20.75 3.86
N MET A 545 -16.84 19.48 3.57
CA MET A 545 -17.88 18.54 3.13
C MET A 545 -18.90 18.28 4.24
N GLN A 546 -18.44 18.04 5.48
CA GLN A 546 -19.31 17.81 6.63
C GLN A 546 -20.16 19.04 6.97
N SER A 547 -19.56 20.24 6.90
CA SER A 547 -20.28 21.51 7.08
C SER A 547 -21.09 21.95 5.85
N LYS A 548 -21.06 21.16 4.76
CA LYS A 548 -21.69 21.47 3.47
C LYS A 548 -21.29 22.86 2.96
N ALA A 549 -20.03 23.23 3.10
CA ALA A 549 -19.46 24.53 2.71
C ALA A 549 -18.51 24.45 1.50
N LEU A 550 -18.38 23.28 0.87
CA LEU A 550 -17.55 23.09 -0.33
C LEU A 550 -18.36 23.35 -1.61
N ASP A 551 -18.05 24.43 -2.33
CA ASP A 551 -18.69 24.76 -3.61
C ASP A 551 -17.94 24.19 -4.83
N SER A 552 -16.63 24.02 -4.73
CA SER A 552 -15.73 23.57 -5.81
C SER A 552 -15.41 22.07 -5.77
N ASP A 553 -14.99 21.51 -6.89
CA ASP A 553 -14.43 20.17 -6.97
C ASP A 553 -12.95 20.20 -6.52
N VAL A 554 -12.54 19.26 -5.67
CA VAL A 554 -11.13 19.10 -5.27
C VAL A 554 -10.62 17.75 -5.76
N VAL A 555 -9.50 17.76 -6.48
CA VAL A 555 -8.82 16.57 -7.01
C VAL A 555 -7.47 16.42 -6.35
N PHE A 556 -7.18 15.25 -5.78
CA PHE A 556 -5.86 14.90 -5.30
C PHE A 556 -5.13 14.05 -6.33
N LEU A 557 -3.87 14.40 -6.59
CA LEU A 557 -2.90 13.53 -7.26
C LEU A 557 -1.71 13.34 -6.32
N ILE A 558 -1.66 12.20 -5.63
CA ILE A 558 -0.60 11.89 -4.67
C ILE A 558 0.28 10.78 -5.22
N GLU A 559 1.53 11.11 -5.58
CA GLU A 559 2.47 10.14 -6.18
C GLU A 559 3.36 9.45 -5.15
N GLY A 560 4.08 8.40 -5.57
CA GLY A 560 4.94 7.59 -4.70
C GLY A 560 6.39 7.49 -5.18
N GLU A 561 6.83 8.38 -6.05
CA GLU A 561 8.15 8.33 -6.68
C GLU A 561 8.90 9.67 -6.65
N GLU A 562 8.41 10.69 -5.93
CA GLU A 562 8.98 12.06 -5.97
C GLU A 562 10.46 12.06 -5.54
N GLU A 563 10.76 11.35 -4.44
CA GLU A 563 12.10 11.20 -3.87
C GLU A 563 13.01 10.32 -4.73
N SER A 564 12.43 9.68 -5.75
CA SER A 564 13.09 8.88 -6.77
C SER A 564 12.98 9.49 -8.17
N GLY A 565 12.64 10.77 -8.28
CA GLY A 565 12.60 11.54 -9.53
C GLY A 565 11.27 11.48 -10.30
N SER A 566 10.16 11.22 -9.61
CA SER A 566 8.79 11.13 -10.17
C SER A 566 8.67 10.20 -11.38
N ARG A 567 9.29 9.01 -11.29
CA ARG A 567 9.33 8.03 -12.38
C ARG A 567 7.91 7.56 -12.72
N GLY A 568 7.55 7.63 -14.01
CA GLY A 568 6.22 7.20 -14.48
C GLY A 568 5.06 8.15 -14.16
N PHE A 569 5.25 9.18 -13.32
CA PHE A 569 4.19 10.12 -12.95
C PHE A 569 3.61 10.87 -14.15
N GLN A 570 4.47 11.50 -14.95
CA GLN A 570 4.03 12.28 -16.12
C GLN A 570 3.24 11.44 -17.13
N GLU A 571 3.70 10.21 -17.37
CA GLU A 571 3.02 9.28 -18.27
C GLU A 571 1.67 8.84 -17.71
N THR A 572 1.62 8.54 -16.40
CA THR A 572 0.36 8.17 -15.71
C THR A 572 -0.68 9.29 -15.80
N VAL A 573 -0.27 10.55 -15.61
CA VAL A 573 -1.17 11.71 -15.72
C VAL A 573 -1.66 11.88 -17.16
N ARG A 574 -0.77 11.78 -18.17
CA ARG A 574 -1.16 11.92 -19.59
C ARG A 574 -2.15 10.84 -20.02
N GLN A 575 -1.91 9.58 -19.67
CA GLN A 575 -2.81 8.47 -20.00
C GLN A 575 -4.19 8.62 -19.35
N ASN A 576 -4.24 9.21 -18.16
CA ASN A 576 -5.47 9.39 -17.39
C ASN A 576 -6.05 10.82 -17.49
N ARG A 577 -5.57 11.65 -18.42
CA ARG A 577 -5.97 13.06 -18.55
C ARG A 577 -7.47 13.24 -18.72
N GLN A 578 -8.11 12.39 -19.51
CA GLN A 578 -9.57 12.44 -19.72
C GLN A 578 -10.35 12.21 -18.42
N LYS A 579 -9.81 11.37 -17.53
CA LYS A 579 -10.41 11.03 -16.25
C LYS A 579 -10.23 12.15 -15.22
N ILE A 580 -9.02 12.71 -15.15
CA ILE A 580 -8.71 13.85 -14.27
C ILE A 580 -9.55 15.07 -14.70
N GLY A 581 -9.73 15.25 -16.01
CA GLY A 581 -10.53 16.32 -16.60
C GLY A 581 -9.83 17.68 -16.55
N HIS A 582 -10.61 18.75 -16.78
CA HIS A 582 -10.11 20.13 -16.71
C HIS A 582 -9.79 20.52 -15.27
N ILE A 583 -8.75 21.33 -15.08
CA ILE A 583 -8.32 21.89 -13.80
C ILE A 583 -8.29 23.42 -13.94
N ASP A 584 -8.80 24.16 -12.96
CA ASP A 584 -8.72 25.62 -12.92
C ASP A 584 -7.49 26.12 -12.14
N TYR A 585 -7.10 25.40 -11.10
CA TYR A 585 -6.08 25.80 -10.14
C TYR A 585 -5.27 24.61 -9.67
N ILE A 586 -3.96 24.76 -9.56
CA ILE A 586 -3.05 23.73 -9.01
C ILE A 586 -2.47 24.24 -7.70
N LEU A 587 -2.59 23.46 -6.64
CA LEU A 587 -2.09 23.77 -5.31
C LEU A 587 -1.10 22.70 -4.86
N LEU A 588 0.07 23.16 -4.40
CA LEU A 588 1.12 22.31 -3.86
C LEU A 588 1.44 22.70 -2.43
N ALA A 589 1.88 21.73 -1.64
CA ALA A 589 2.21 21.94 -0.24
C ALA A 589 3.50 21.23 0.16
N ASN A 590 4.59 21.48 -0.57
CA ASN A 590 5.88 20.82 -0.33
C ASN A 590 7.08 21.79 -0.27
N SER A 591 7.10 22.69 0.72
CA SER A 591 8.16 23.68 0.92
C SER A 591 8.19 24.15 2.38
N TYR A 592 9.18 24.97 2.73
CA TYR A 592 9.39 25.45 4.08
C TYR A 592 9.47 26.97 4.15
N TRP A 593 9.09 27.54 5.29
CA TRP A 593 9.38 28.94 5.57
C TRP A 593 10.88 29.20 5.65
N LEU A 594 11.25 30.45 5.42
CA LEU A 594 12.65 30.90 5.48
C LEU A 594 13.25 30.81 6.89
N ASN A 595 12.40 30.87 7.92
CA ASN A 595 12.73 30.76 9.34
C ASN A 595 11.54 30.12 10.09
N ASP A 596 11.59 30.09 11.43
CA ASP A 596 10.57 29.46 12.27
C ASP A 596 9.41 30.39 12.70
N LEU A 597 9.40 31.64 12.24
CA LEU A 597 8.51 32.70 12.74
C LEU A 597 7.68 33.39 11.66
N THR A 598 8.17 33.44 10.43
CA THR A 598 7.68 34.31 9.37
C THR A 598 6.96 33.48 8.30
N PRO A 599 5.63 33.60 8.17
CA PRO A 599 4.89 32.94 7.09
C PRO A 599 5.37 33.35 5.71
N CYS A 600 5.53 32.37 4.83
CA CYS A 600 6.00 32.57 3.46
C CYS A 600 5.04 31.95 2.44
N LEU A 601 5.10 32.41 1.19
CA LEU A 601 4.49 31.78 0.02
C LEU A 601 5.58 31.55 -1.03
N THR A 602 5.67 30.33 -1.56
CA THR A 602 6.68 29.99 -2.57
C THR A 602 6.14 30.26 -3.96
N TYR A 603 6.83 31.10 -4.74
CA TYR A 603 6.43 31.43 -6.12
C TYR A 603 7.46 31.03 -7.17
N GLY A 604 8.57 30.41 -6.79
CA GLY A 604 9.53 29.90 -7.76
C GLY A 604 10.46 28.84 -7.21
N LEU A 605 10.81 27.89 -8.07
CA LEU A 605 11.70 26.78 -7.78
C LEU A 605 12.75 26.68 -8.88
N ARG A 606 13.95 26.23 -8.52
CA ARG A 606 14.98 25.94 -9.52
C ARG A 606 14.70 24.60 -10.18
N GLY A 607 15.11 24.49 -11.43
CA GLY A 607 15.19 23.20 -12.11
C GLY A 607 16.46 22.46 -11.70
N VAL A 608 16.52 21.17 -12.00
CA VAL A 608 17.73 20.36 -11.85
C VAL A 608 17.94 19.51 -13.09
N LEU A 609 19.19 19.39 -13.52
CA LEU A 609 19.60 18.45 -14.55
C LEU A 609 20.81 17.68 -14.03
N HIS A 610 20.65 16.37 -13.79
CA HIS A 610 21.76 15.46 -13.49
C HIS A 610 22.21 14.77 -14.77
N ALA A 611 23.52 14.79 -15.01
CA ALA A 611 24.12 14.11 -16.14
C ALA A 611 25.41 13.40 -15.74
N THR A 612 25.68 12.28 -16.40
CA THR A 612 26.94 11.54 -16.31
C THR A 612 27.65 11.67 -17.65
N VAL A 613 28.82 12.30 -17.62
CA VAL A 613 29.74 12.43 -18.77
C VAL A 613 30.77 11.32 -18.65
N CYS A 614 30.89 10.47 -19.66
CA CYS A 614 31.72 9.29 -19.66
C CYS A 614 32.64 9.28 -20.87
N VAL A 615 33.93 9.00 -20.63
CA VAL A 615 34.94 8.75 -21.65
C VAL A 615 35.46 7.34 -21.45
N GLU A 616 35.46 6.54 -22.53
CA GLU A 616 35.85 5.14 -22.50
C GLU A 616 36.88 4.85 -23.60
N SER A 617 37.90 4.05 -23.27
CA SER A 617 38.93 3.59 -24.20
C SER A 617 38.60 2.22 -24.74
N LYS A 618 39.10 1.92 -25.94
CA LYS A 618 39.06 0.57 -26.53
C LYS A 618 40.08 -0.38 -25.89
N ASN A 619 41.07 0.17 -25.19
CA ASN A 619 42.11 -0.58 -24.51
C ASN A 619 41.68 -0.88 -23.06
N PRO A 620 42.10 -2.03 -22.48
CA PRO A 620 41.89 -2.31 -21.06
C PRO A 620 42.71 -1.37 -20.18
N ASP A 621 42.49 -1.43 -18.87
CA ASP A 621 43.29 -0.73 -17.88
C ASP A 621 44.80 -1.05 -18.04
N LEU A 622 45.65 -0.02 -18.12
CA LEU A 622 47.10 -0.15 -18.39
C LEU A 622 47.96 0.30 -17.20
N HIS A 623 49.18 -0.23 -17.07
CA HIS A 623 50.08 0.18 -15.99
C HIS A 623 50.76 1.51 -16.35
N SER A 624 50.48 2.59 -15.60
CA SER A 624 50.89 3.94 -16.03
C SER A 624 52.41 4.16 -16.12
N GLY A 625 53.21 3.41 -15.34
CA GLY A 625 54.68 3.47 -15.45
C GLY A 625 55.31 2.67 -16.59
N VAL A 626 54.58 1.71 -17.17
CA VAL A 626 55.09 0.81 -18.22
C VAL A 626 54.51 1.19 -19.58
N ASP A 627 53.20 1.40 -19.60
CA ASP A 627 52.41 1.66 -20.80
C ASP A 627 52.04 3.14 -20.96
N GLY A 628 52.18 3.94 -19.91
CA GLY A 628 51.90 5.38 -19.96
C GLY A 628 52.87 6.09 -20.90
N SER A 629 52.35 6.68 -21.97
CA SER A 629 53.14 7.42 -22.94
C SER A 629 52.31 8.51 -23.60
N HIS A 630 52.97 9.50 -24.19
CA HIS A 630 52.32 10.58 -24.94
C HIS A 630 51.51 10.10 -26.17
N MET A 631 51.61 8.82 -26.54
CA MET A 631 50.88 8.22 -27.67
C MET A 631 49.54 7.61 -27.23
N VAL A 632 49.25 7.54 -25.93
CA VAL A 632 48.01 6.95 -25.40
C VAL A 632 47.07 8.07 -24.98
N ASN A 633 45.85 8.08 -25.50
CA ASN A 633 44.79 8.96 -25.01
C ASN A 633 44.21 8.40 -23.72
N GLU A 634 44.44 9.08 -22.60
CA GLU A 634 43.98 8.64 -21.28
C GLU A 634 42.55 9.15 -21.00
N PRO A 635 41.56 8.27 -20.79
CA PRO A 635 40.17 8.67 -20.55
C PRO A 635 39.97 9.68 -19.42
N LEU A 636 40.73 9.55 -18.32
CA LEU A 636 40.64 10.48 -17.20
C LEU A 636 41.15 11.88 -17.56
N THR A 637 42.23 11.97 -18.34
CA THR A 637 42.81 13.23 -18.80
C THR A 637 41.85 13.92 -19.77
N ASP A 638 41.29 13.17 -20.73
CA ASP A 638 40.28 13.69 -21.65
C ASP A 638 39.03 14.18 -20.92
N LEU A 639 38.49 13.38 -19.98
CA LEU A 639 37.32 13.73 -19.19
C LEU A 639 37.55 14.98 -18.33
N THR A 640 38.66 15.05 -17.60
CA THR A 640 38.94 16.19 -16.72
C THR A 640 39.17 17.47 -17.51
N THR A 641 39.87 17.38 -18.65
CA THR A 641 40.03 18.50 -19.59
C THR A 641 38.69 18.94 -20.15
N LEU A 642 37.86 18.00 -20.60
CA LEU A 642 36.53 18.30 -21.14
C LEU A 642 35.62 18.98 -20.11
N VAL A 643 35.53 18.42 -18.91
CA VAL A 643 34.69 18.96 -17.83
C VAL A 643 35.21 20.32 -17.36
N SER A 644 36.52 20.58 -17.41
CA SER A 644 37.09 21.89 -17.08
C SER A 644 36.56 23.01 -17.99
N LYS A 645 36.24 22.70 -19.26
CA LYS A 645 35.68 23.65 -20.23
C LYS A 645 34.24 24.07 -19.93
N LEU A 646 33.56 23.43 -18.99
CA LEU A 646 32.19 23.80 -18.59
C LEU A 646 32.16 24.99 -17.61
N LYS A 647 33.27 25.28 -16.91
CA LYS A 647 33.35 26.34 -15.90
C LYS A 647 34.45 27.36 -16.21
N GLY A 648 34.10 28.63 -16.13
CA GLY A 648 35.01 29.76 -16.23
C GLY A 648 35.32 30.42 -14.89
N PRO A 649 35.95 31.60 -14.92
CA PRO A 649 36.24 32.40 -13.72
C PRO A 649 34.98 32.63 -12.87
N ARG A 650 35.15 32.57 -11.55
CA ARG A 650 34.05 32.67 -10.56
C ARG A 650 32.94 31.62 -10.74
N ASN A 651 33.25 30.44 -11.29
CA ASN A 651 32.31 29.35 -11.55
C ASN A 651 31.20 29.66 -12.56
N ARG A 652 31.39 30.65 -13.45
CA ARG A 652 30.42 30.92 -14.52
C ARG A 652 30.35 29.74 -15.51
N ILE A 653 29.17 29.36 -15.94
CA ILE A 653 28.97 28.25 -16.89
C ILE A 653 29.34 28.75 -18.29
N LEU A 654 30.15 28.00 -19.04
CA LEU A 654 30.67 28.42 -20.34
C LEU A 654 29.91 27.83 -21.55
N LEU A 655 28.75 27.21 -21.31
CA LEU A 655 27.90 26.74 -22.41
C LEU A 655 27.45 27.94 -23.27
N PRO A 656 27.63 27.90 -24.61
CA PRO A 656 27.20 28.98 -25.50
C PRO A 656 25.70 29.26 -25.36
N GLY A 657 25.34 30.55 -25.27
CA GLY A 657 23.96 31.01 -25.13
C GLY A 657 23.26 30.65 -23.81
N PHE A 658 23.98 30.08 -22.83
CA PHE A 658 23.35 29.53 -21.61
C PHE A 658 22.57 30.54 -20.77
N TYR A 659 22.99 31.81 -20.78
CA TYR A 659 22.38 32.87 -19.98
C TYR A 659 21.32 33.68 -20.75
N ASP A 660 21.18 33.47 -22.07
CA ASP A 660 20.42 34.36 -22.96
C ASP A 660 18.91 34.31 -22.67
N SER A 661 18.41 33.15 -22.25
CA SER A 661 16.99 32.93 -21.95
C SER A 661 16.62 33.20 -20.49
N ILE A 662 17.56 33.66 -19.65
CA ILE A 662 17.28 33.96 -18.23
C ILE A 662 16.51 35.27 -18.13
N LEU A 663 15.40 35.24 -17.39
CA LEU A 663 14.55 36.41 -17.21
C LEU A 663 15.29 37.54 -16.48
N PRO A 664 15.13 38.81 -16.92
CA PRO A 664 15.70 39.96 -16.22
C PRO A 664 15.03 40.18 -14.86
N LEU A 665 15.75 40.79 -13.92
CA LEU A 665 15.20 41.19 -12.62
C LEU A 665 14.19 42.33 -12.82
N THR A 666 12.95 42.14 -12.39
CA THR A 666 11.93 43.21 -12.41
C THR A 666 11.98 44.03 -11.11
N PRO A 667 11.51 45.29 -11.12
CA PRO A 667 11.43 46.10 -9.89
C PRO A 667 10.58 45.44 -8.79
N GLU A 668 9.53 44.71 -9.15
CA GLU A 668 8.67 44.01 -8.21
C GLU A 668 9.36 42.78 -7.62
N GLU A 669 10.12 42.02 -8.41
CA GLU A 669 10.96 40.92 -7.89
C GLU A 669 12.05 41.48 -6.97
N GLU A 670 12.66 42.61 -7.33
CA GLU A 670 13.67 43.28 -6.52
C GLU A 670 13.12 43.73 -5.15
N ALA A 671 11.94 44.34 -5.13
CA ALA A 671 11.27 44.77 -3.90
C ALA A 671 10.98 43.59 -2.95
N ARG A 672 10.57 42.42 -3.49
CA ARG A 672 10.37 41.21 -2.67
C ARG A 672 11.66 40.75 -1.99
N PHE A 673 12.80 40.85 -2.67
CA PHE A 673 14.10 40.55 -2.05
C PHE A 673 14.46 41.56 -0.96
N ASP A 674 14.12 42.83 -1.14
CA ASP A 674 14.33 43.88 -0.13
C ASP A 674 13.50 43.60 1.14
N ASP A 675 12.23 43.23 0.99
CA ASP A 675 11.36 42.82 2.11
C ASP A 675 11.96 41.64 2.89
N ILE A 676 12.42 40.60 2.18
CA ILE A 676 13.04 39.42 2.80
C ILE A 676 14.30 39.80 3.57
N THR A 677 15.18 40.60 2.97
CA THR A 677 16.44 41.00 3.61
C THR A 677 16.19 41.83 4.86
N THR A 678 15.19 42.71 4.84
CA THR A 678 14.78 43.52 5.99
C THR A 678 14.33 42.65 7.15
N VAL A 679 13.47 41.66 6.89
CA VAL A 679 12.98 40.73 7.94
C VAL A 679 14.12 39.89 8.52
N LEU A 680 14.98 39.32 7.68
CA LEU A 680 16.11 38.50 8.14
C LEU A 680 17.11 39.29 9.00
N MET A 681 17.38 40.55 8.65
CA MET A 681 18.32 41.41 9.39
C MET A 681 17.81 41.79 10.77
N ASN A 682 16.52 42.06 10.89
CA ASN A 682 15.90 42.40 12.17
C ASN A 682 15.91 41.22 13.15
N GLN A 683 15.89 39.98 12.65
CA GLN A 683 15.87 38.77 13.48
C GLN A 683 17.26 38.25 13.88
N SER A 684 18.31 38.56 13.09
CA SER A 684 19.68 38.11 13.35
C SER A 684 20.70 39.26 13.30
N PRO A 685 20.59 40.28 14.18
CA PRO A 685 21.51 41.43 14.18
C PRO A 685 22.97 41.08 14.55
N ALA A 686 23.23 39.85 15.00
CA ALA A 686 24.54 39.37 15.44
C ALA A 686 25.41 38.78 14.30
N GLU A 687 24.86 38.51 13.12
CA GLU A 687 25.64 38.07 11.96
C GLU A 687 26.14 39.28 11.17
N ASN A 688 27.45 39.56 11.20
CA ASN A 688 28.15 40.64 10.47
C ASN A 688 28.07 40.50 8.93
N LYS A 689 26.87 40.54 8.32
CA LYS A 689 26.68 40.62 6.87
C LYS A 689 25.91 41.89 6.54
N SER A 690 26.39 42.66 5.55
CA SER A 690 25.72 43.89 5.11
C SER A 690 24.44 43.57 4.32
N GLY A 691 23.44 44.48 4.35
CA GLY A 691 22.19 44.43 3.57
C GLY A 691 22.36 43.90 2.15
N PRO A 692 23.20 44.58 1.34
CA PRO A 692 23.46 44.22 -0.05
C PRO A 692 24.07 42.84 -0.25
N ASP A 693 24.93 42.37 0.66
CA ASP A 693 25.59 41.07 0.54
C ASP A 693 24.58 39.92 0.74
N LEU A 694 23.64 40.09 1.68
CA LEU A 694 22.58 39.11 1.92
C LEU A 694 21.63 39.01 0.72
N LYS A 695 21.20 40.15 0.16
CA LYS A 695 20.37 40.21 -1.06
C LYS A 695 21.06 39.49 -2.22
N THR A 696 22.32 39.82 -2.47
CA THR A 696 23.13 39.18 -3.52
C THR A 696 23.26 37.68 -3.30
N SER A 697 23.47 37.23 -2.05
CA SER A 697 23.55 35.81 -1.72
C SER A 697 22.22 35.06 -1.90
N LEU A 698 21.08 35.69 -1.60
CA LEU A 698 19.76 35.11 -1.85
C LEU A 698 19.50 34.99 -3.35
N MET A 699 19.76 36.05 -4.11
CA MET A 699 19.62 36.05 -5.57
C MET A 699 20.49 34.95 -6.20
N ALA A 700 21.75 34.81 -5.77
CA ALA A 700 22.65 33.75 -6.24
C ALA A 700 22.11 32.33 -5.98
N ARG A 701 21.32 32.12 -4.92
CA ARG A 701 20.74 30.82 -4.58
C ARG A 701 19.42 30.55 -5.29
N TRP A 702 18.64 31.57 -5.60
CA TRP A 702 17.25 31.38 -6.04
C TRP A 702 17.02 31.72 -7.51
N ARG A 703 17.75 32.70 -8.06
CA ARG A 703 17.55 33.18 -9.44
C ARG A 703 18.76 33.02 -10.35
N GLU A 704 19.93 32.68 -9.82
CA GLU A 704 21.11 32.40 -10.63
C GLU A 704 21.33 30.90 -10.83
N PRO A 705 21.70 30.46 -12.06
CA PRO A 705 22.01 29.08 -12.33
C PRO A 705 23.38 28.69 -11.77
N ASN A 706 23.58 27.40 -11.51
CA ASN A 706 24.85 26.87 -11.00
C ASN A 706 25.16 25.50 -11.60
N LEU A 707 26.45 25.21 -11.79
CA LEU A 707 26.96 23.90 -12.19
C LEU A 707 27.81 23.33 -11.06
N THR A 708 27.55 22.08 -10.67
CA THR A 708 28.35 21.37 -9.68
C THR A 708 28.90 20.08 -10.29
N ILE A 709 30.18 19.81 -10.03
CA ILE A 709 30.83 18.53 -10.35
C ILE A 709 30.89 17.76 -9.03
N HIS A 710 30.20 16.63 -8.95
CA HIS A 710 30.01 15.90 -7.70
C HIS A 710 31.14 14.92 -7.42
N ARG A 711 31.51 14.13 -8.42
CA ARG A 711 32.54 13.09 -8.32
C ARG A 711 33.04 12.64 -9.67
N PHE A 712 34.25 12.10 -9.67
CA PHE A 712 34.81 11.32 -10.75
C PHE A 712 34.86 9.85 -10.34
N LYS A 713 34.66 8.94 -11.29
CA LYS A 713 34.84 7.49 -11.14
C LYS A 713 35.73 6.99 -12.25
N VAL A 714 36.60 6.03 -11.94
CA VAL A 714 37.50 5.39 -12.90
C VAL A 714 37.44 3.87 -12.75
N SER A 715 37.83 3.14 -13.79
CA SER A 715 38.05 1.70 -13.72
C SER A 715 39.39 1.34 -13.07
N GLY A 716 39.45 0.12 -12.55
CA GLY A 716 40.65 -0.48 -11.95
C GLY A 716 40.83 -0.19 -10.46
N PRO A 717 41.82 -0.86 -9.82
CA PRO A 717 42.16 -0.63 -8.42
C PRO A 717 42.88 0.72 -8.22
N ASP A 718 42.82 1.27 -7.01
CA ASP A 718 43.56 2.48 -6.64
C ASP A 718 45.08 2.27 -6.82
N GLY A 719 45.76 3.09 -7.65
CA GLY A 719 47.21 2.95 -7.91
C GLY A 719 47.72 3.62 -9.20
N SER A 720 48.91 3.22 -9.64
CA SER A 720 49.58 3.71 -10.86
C SER A 720 49.01 3.07 -12.13
N LEU A 721 47.79 3.48 -12.51
CA LEU A 721 47.03 2.93 -13.62
C LEU A 721 46.56 4.03 -14.59
N VAL A 722 46.54 3.71 -15.89
CA VAL A 722 45.75 4.43 -16.89
C VAL A 722 44.43 3.68 -17.03
N SER A 723 43.36 4.26 -16.48
CA SER A 723 42.03 3.65 -16.49
C SER A 723 41.40 3.68 -17.88
N SER A 724 40.88 2.54 -18.33
CA SER A 724 40.11 2.39 -19.57
C SER A 724 38.76 3.11 -19.56
N HIS A 725 38.22 3.39 -18.38
CA HIS A 725 36.94 4.10 -18.23
C HIS A 725 37.08 5.23 -17.22
N ALA A 726 36.53 6.39 -17.55
CA ALA A 726 36.35 7.51 -16.64
C ALA A 726 34.95 8.13 -16.79
N SER A 727 34.31 8.48 -15.67
CA SER A 727 33.03 9.19 -15.67
C SER A 727 32.93 10.28 -14.61
N ALA A 728 32.31 11.40 -14.97
CA ALA A 728 32.03 12.54 -14.10
C ALA A 728 30.53 12.70 -13.91
N HIS A 729 30.09 12.78 -12.66
CA HIS A 729 28.70 13.09 -12.33
C HIS A 729 28.58 14.60 -12.11
N ILE A 730 27.78 15.26 -12.94
CA ILE A 730 27.57 16.71 -12.89
C ILE A 730 26.09 17.03 -12.69
N SER A 731 25.80 18.20 -12.12
CA SER A 731 24.45 18.74 -12.08
C SER A 731 24.38 20.22 -12.39
N PHE A 732 23.31 20.62 -13.07
CA PHE A 732 22.93 22.00 -13.28
C PHE A 732 21.73 22.34 -12.40
N ARG A 733 21.78 23.48 -11.72
CA ARG A 733 20.59 24.16 -11.20
C ARG A 733 20.18 25.18 -12.24
N LEU A 734 18.97 25.00 -12.77
CA LEU A 734 18.40 25.82 -13.84
C LEU A 734 17.42 26.82 -13.25
N VAL A 735 17.19 27.92 -13.95
CA VAL A 735 16.32 29.02 -13.51
C VAL A 735 15.28 29.33 -14.58
N PRO A 736 14.14 29.96 -14.21
CA PRO A 736 13.06 30.25 -15.13
C PRO A 736 13.52 30.96 -16.41
N GLY A 737 12.95 30.55 -17.54
CA GLY A 737 13.35 30.96 -18.88
C GLY A 737 14.31 29.98 -19.59
N GLN A 738 14.95 29.07 -18.84
CA GLN A 738 15.78 28.00 -19.43
C GLN A 738 14.95 26.73 -19.69
N GLU A 739 14.64 26.44 -20.94
CA GLU A 739 13.98 25.19 -21.33
C GLU A 739 14.95 24.00 -21.27
N LEU A 740 14.51 22.90 -20.67
CA LEU A 740 15.40 21.83 -20.24
C LEU A 740 15.96 21.01 -21.41
N ASP A 741 15.15 20.76 -22.44
CA ASP A 741 15.59 20.01 -23.62
C ASP A 741 16.62 20.81 -24.46
N ASP A 742 16.50 22.14 -24.51
CA ASP A 742 17.47 23.02 -25.16
C ASP A 742 18.83 22.98 -24.44
N ILE A 743 18.82 23.02 -23.10
CA ILE A 743 20.03 22.92 -22.29
C ILE A 743 20.69 21.53 -22.45
N ILE A 744 19.91 20.45 -22.47
CA ILE A 744 20.43 19.09 -22.72
C ILE A 744 21.09 19.03 -24.10
N GLN A 745 20.44 19.58 -25.12
CA GLN A 745 20.97 19.56 -26.48
C GLN A 745 22.23 20.42 -26.61
N SER A 746 22.24 21.60 -26.00
CA SER A 746 23.41 22.50 -25.94
C SER A 746 24.60 21.83 -25.23
N LEU A 747 24.36 21.20 -24.07
CA LEU A 747 25.38 20.46 -23.33
C LEU A 747 25.98 19.33 -24.17
N LYS A 748 25.13 18.48 -24.78
CA LYS A 748 25.59 17.36 -25.62
C LYS A 748 26.38 17.85 -26.83
N THR A 749 25.92 18.92 -27.47
CA THR A 749 26.57 19.49 -28.66
C THR A 749 27.92 20.11 -28.31
N TYR A 750 27.98 20.91 -27.24
CA TYR A 750 29.21 21.54 -26.77
C TYR A 750 30.25 20.51 -26.34
N LEU A 751 29.87 19.53 -25.52
CA LEU A 751 30.81 18.49 -25.08
C LEU A 751 31.35 17.65 -26.24
N ARG A 752 30.52 17.31 -27.22
CA ARG A 752 30.98 16.59 -28.42
C ARG A 752 31.96 17.44 -29.23
N HIS A 753 31.59 18.68 -29.51
CA HIS A 753 32.46 19.61 -30.24
C HIS A 753 33.82 19.77 -29.55
N GLU A 754 33.81 20.03 -28.24
CA GLU A 754 35.05 20.24 -27.48
C GLU A 754 35.91 18.97 -27.32
N PHE A 755 35.29 17.79 -27.39
CA PHE A 755 35.97 16.49 -27.36
C PHE A 755 36.56 16.13 -28.72
N ASP A 756 35.87 16.43 -29.82
CA ASP A 756 36.38 16.22 -31.18
C ASP A 756 37.69 17.00 -31.42
N LEU A 757 37.86 18.16 -30.77
CA LEU A 757 39.10 18.95 -30.79
C LEU A 757 40.30 18.29 -30.11
N PHE A 758 40.09 17.26 -29.29
CA PHE A 758 41.18 16.53 -28.64
C PHE A 758 41.85 15.52 -29.56
N GLU A 759 41.22 15.19 -30.70
CA GLU A 759 41.68 14.13 -31.62
C GLU A 759 41.95 12.79 -30.89
N SER A 760 41.15 12.52 -29.84
CA SER A 760 41.27 11.32 -29.01
C SER A 760 40.64 10.10 -29.68
N GLU A 761 41.23 8.92 -29.51
CA GLU A 761 40.66 7.64 -29.96
C GLU A 761 39.57 7.09 -29.02
N ASN A 762 39.35 7.73 -27.87
CA ASN A 762 38.35 7.35 -26.87
C ASN A 762 36.93 7.75 -27.30
N ASP A 763 35.92 7.10 -26.72
CA ASP A 763 34.51 7.32 -27.00
C ASP A 763 33.82 8.16 -25.90
N LEU A 764 33.11 9.21 -26.28
CA LEU A 764 32.36 10.09 -25.37
C LEU A 764 30.87 9.74 -25.33
N THR A 765 30.34 9.50 -24.13
CA THR A 765 28.91 9.34 -23.86
C THR A 765 28.41 10.34 -22.82
N VAL A 766 27.27 10.99 -23.08
CA VAL A 766 26.59 11.87 -22.12
C VAL A 766 25.21 11.31 -21.80
N LYS A 767 25.05 10.77 -20.60
CA LYS A 767 23.80 10.22 -20.07
C LYS A 767 23.08 11.25 -19.22
N ILE A 768 21.76 11.38 -19.38
CA ILE A 768 20.91 12.19 -18.49
C ILE A 768 20.31 11.25 -17.46
N ASP A 769 20.55 11.53 -16.18
CA ASP A 769 20.19 10.63 -15.08
C ASP A 769 18.88 11.05 -14.41
N ASN A 770 18.67 12.35 -14.20
CA ASN A 770 17.45 12.93 -13.62
C ASN A 770 17.24 14.36 -14.15
N LYS A 771 15.98 14.81 -14.30
CA LYS A 771 15.65 16.13 -14.81
C LYS A 771 14.35 16.69 -14.21
N ALA A 772 14.37 17.98 -13.85
CA ALA A 772 13.20 18.76 -13.42
C ALA A 772 13.31 20.18 -13.98
N GLU A 773 12.22 20.68 -14.56
CA GLU A 773 12.17 22.04 -15.09
C GLU A 773 12.10 23.09 -13.96
N PRO A 774 12.68 24.29 -14.17
CA PRO A 774 12.45 25.41 -13.26
C PRO A 774 11.00 25.88 -13.31
N TRP A 775 10.50 26.39 -12.20
CA TRP A 775 9.14 26.91 -12.08
C TRP A 775 9.12 28.35 -11.56
N LEU A 776 8.21 29.14 -12.11
CA LEU A 776 7.92 30.51 -11.69
C LEU A 776 6.41 30.74 -11.79
N GLY A 777 5.75 30.81 -10.65
CA GLY A 777 4.35 31.17 -10.55
C GLY A 777 4.16 32.69 -10.64
N ASP A 778 2.94 33.10 -10.98
CA ASP A 778 2.51 34.51 -11.00
C ASP A 778 1.90 34.90 -9.63
N PRO A 779 2.61 35.67 -8.78
CA PRO A 779 2.12 36.07 -7.46
C PRO A 779 0.84 36.91 -7.50
N ASP A 780 0.51 37.50 -8.65
CA ASP A 780 -0.65 38.38 -8.80
C ASP A 780 -1.91 37.62 -9.25
N ASN A 781 -1.83 36.31 -9.47
CA ASN A 781 -2.98 35.52 -9.88
C ASN A 781 -3.98 35.29 -8.72
N ALA A 782 -5.18 34.77 -9.06
CA ALA A 782 -6.26 34.59 -8.09
C ALA A 782 -5.93 33.59 -6.97
N ILE A 783 -5.16 32.53 -7.26
CA ILE A 783 -4.80 31.51 -6.27
C ILE A 783 -3.77 32.02 -5.26
N PHE A 784 -2.75 32.78 -5.69
CA PHE A 784 -1.79 33.41 -4.78
C PHE A 784 -2.45 34.46 -3.89
N ARG A 785 -3.31 35.32 -4.44
CA ARG A 785 -4.08 36.29 -3.63
C ARG A 785 -4.95 35.59 -2.59
N THR A 786 -5.59 34.49 -2.97
CA THR A 786 -6.42 33.70 -2.04
C THR A 786 -5.58 33.03 -0.96
N LEU A 787 -4.39 32.53 -1.29
CA LEU A 787 -3.44 31.99 -0.31
C LEU A 787 -2.88 33.07 0.62
N GLU A 788 -2.59 34.26 0.12
CA GLU A 788 -2.16 35.41 0.91
C GLU A 788 -3.21 35.76 1.96
N GLU A 789 -4.45 35.96 1.54
CA GLU A 789 -5.57 36.25 2.43
C GLU A 789 -5.79 35.12 3.45
N ALA A 790 -5.77 33.87 3.02
CA ALA A 790 -5.93 32.71 3.90
C ALA A 790 -4.80 32.63 4.94
N THR A 791 -3.55 32.91 4.53
CA THR A 791 -2.38 32.91 5.41
C THR A 791 -2.47 34.04 6.43
N MET A 792 -2.88 35.24 5.99
CA MET A 792 -3.09 36.37 6.88
C MET A 792 -4.19 36.10 7.90
N GLN A 793 -5.28 35.45 7.50
CA GLN A 793 -6.36 35.08 8.40
C GLN A 793 -5.93 34.00 9.42
N ALA A 794 -5.23 32.96 8.97
CA ALA A 794 -4.79 31.87 9.84
C ALA A 794 -3.75 32.32 10.87
N TRP A 795 -2.92 33.31 10.53
CA TRP A 795 -1.86 33.86 11.37
C TRP A 795 -2.09 35.34 11.73
N ASP A 796 -3.34 35.73 11.96
CA ASP A 796 -3.79 37.11 12.20
C ASP A 796 -2.90 37.91 13.18
N SER A 797 -2.45 37.28 14.26
CA SER A 797 -1.59 37.88 15.29
C SER A 797 -0.22 38.33 14.79
N LEU A 798 0.26 37.80 13.65
CA LEU A 798 1.54 38.15 13.03
C LEU A 798 1.45 39.30 12.03
N PHE A 799 0.23 39.70 11.65
CA PHE A 799 0.00 40.72 10.63
C PHE A 799 -0.61 42.01 11.19
N ASP A 800 -0.23 43.15 10.60
CA ASP A 800 -0.85 44.44 10.88
C ASP A 800 -2.07 44.65 9.98
N ASN A 801 -3.25 44.72 10.59
CA ASN A 801 -4.54 44.90 9.90
C ASN A 801 -4.97 46.39 9.80
N GLY A 802 -4.06 47.34 10.05
CA GLY A 802 -4.31 48.78 9.95
C GLY A 802 -4.71 49.24 8.53
N GLN A 803 -5.62 50.22 8.44
CA GLN A 803 -6.18 50.72 7.19
C GLN A 803 -5.13 51.31 6.21
N GLU A 804 -5.34 51.00 4.94
CA GLU A 804 -4.63 51.47 3.74
C GLU A 804 -4.20 52.95 3.82
N SER A 805 -2.92 53.19 4.13
CA SER A 805 -2.23 54.40 3.68
C SER A 805 -0.90 53.98 3.07
N GLN A 806 -0.75 54.22 1.77
CA GLN A 806 0.40 53.78 0.96
C GLN A 806 1.72 54.46 1.37
N ASP A 807 1.68 55.46 2.24
CA ASP A 807 2.84 56.30 2.61
C ASP A 807 3.20 56.30 4.12
N ALA A 808 2.68 55.37 4.93
CA ALA A 808 3.05 55.28 6.35
C ALA A 808 4.27 54.37 6.60
N GLU A 809 5.18 54.81 7.47
CA GLU A 809 6.35 54.04 7.95
C GLU A 809 5.97 52.63 8.48
N PRO A 810 6.92 51.66 8.49
CA PRO A 810 6.66 50.33 9.04
C PRO A 810 6.12 50.42 10.47
N ALA A 811 5.14 49.55 10.79
CA ALA A 811 4.50 49.53 12.09
C ALA A 811 5.56 49.37 13.20
N ALA A 812 5.49 50.24 14.22
CA ALA A 812 6.46 50.29 15.31
C ALA A 812 6.48 49.03 16.20
N ASP A 813 5.59 48.06 15.96
CA ASP A 813 5.38 46.83 16.73
C ASP A 813 6.00 45.57 16.09
N GLY A 814 6.62 45.68 14.89
CA GLY A 814 7.33 44.57 14.24
C GLY A 814 6.46 43.54 13.52
N LYS A 815 5.17 43.83 13.29
CA LYS A 815 4.25 42.97 12.53
C LYS A 815 4.44 43.10 11.02
N LEU A 816 4.12 42.04 10.29
CA LEU A 816 4.20 41.99 8.83
C LEU A 816 2.94 42.60 8.20
N ARG A 817 3.05 43.20 7.01
CA ARG A 817 1.86 43.61 6.24
C ARG A 817 1.27 42.46 5.42
N LYS A 818 2.14 41.59 4.90
CA LYS A 818 1.82 40.45 4.03
C LYS A 818 2.83 39.31 4.27
N PRO A 819 2.48 38.04 3.97
CA PRO A 819 3.45 36.94 3.96
C PRO A 819 4.58 37.22 2.96
N LEU A 820 5.77 36.70 3.24
CA LEU A 820 6.92 36.88 2.34
C LEU A 820 6.78 35.99 1.10
N TYR A 821 6.90 36.57 -0.08
CA TYR A 821 6.99 35.81 -1.33
C TYR A 821 8.43 35.36 -1.55
N ILE A 822 8.68 34.06 -1.42
CA ILE A 822 10.02 33.48 -1.52
C ILE A 822 10.17 32.61 -2.76
N ARG A 823 11.41 32.44 -3.18
CA ARG A 823 11.81 31.39 -4.13
C ARG A 823 12.59 30.35 -3.35
N GLU A 824 12.68 29.15 -3.89
CA GLU A 824 13.43 28.08 -3.26
C GLU A 824 14.52 27.50 -4.15
N GLY A 825 15.56 27.01 -3.49
CA GLY A 825 16.70 26.39 -4.16
C GLY A 825 16.44 24.94 -4.59
N GLY A 826 15.40 24.31 -4.05
CA GLY A 826 14.95 22.95 -4.37
C GLY A 826 14.27 22.86 -5.74
N SER A 827 13.81 21.65 -6.06
CA SER A 827 13.17 21.33 -7.34
C SER A 827 12.04 20.33 -7.09
N ILE A 828 10.87 20.58 -7.66
CA ILE A 828 9.73 19.66 -7.62
C ILE A 828 9.35 19.36 -9.07
N PRO A 829 9.61 18.15 -9.61
CA PRO A 829 9.41 17.85 -11.03
C PRO A 829 7.96 18.02 -11.51
N ALA A 830 6.99 17.80 -10.63
CA ALA A 830 5.57 17.77 -10.98
C ALA A 830 4.97 19.15 -11.30
N ILE A 831 5.38 20.22 -10.62
CA ILE A 831 4.65 21.51 -10.67
C ILE A 831 4.59 22.09 -12.08
N ARG A 832 5.74 22.22 -12.75
CA ARG A 832 5.81 22.81 -14.10
C ARG A 832 5.17 21.91 -15.15
N PHE A 833 5.28 20.60 -14.97
CA PHE A 833 4.60 19.63 -15.81
C PHE A 833 3.08 19.77 -15.72
N LEU A 834 2.52 19.84 -14.50
CA LEU A 834 1.09 19.96 -14.28
C LEU A 834 0.53 21.27 -14.86
N GLU A 835 1.24 22.40 -14.70
CA GLU A 835 0.86 23.67 -15.33
C GLU A 835 0.78 23.55 -16.86
N LYS A 836 1.80 22.94 -17.50
CA LYS A 836 1.84 22.74 -18.96
C LYS A 836 0.73 21.78 -19.42
N GLU A 837 0.47 20.70 -18.68
CA GLU A 837 -0.47 19.65 -19.07
C GLU A 837 -1.95 20.07 -18.93
N PHE A 838 -2.26 20.87 -17.90
CA PHE A 838 -3.62 21.32 -17.61
C PHE A 838 -3.91 22.76 -18.00
N GLU A 839 -2.89 23.53 -18.43
CA GLU A 839 -3.01 24.96 -18.75
C GLU A 839 -3.60 25.78 -17.58
N ALA A 840 -3.26 25.40 -16.36
CA ALA A 840 -3.78 25.98 -15.12
C ALA A 840 -2.66 26.63 -14.29
N PRO A 841 -2.90 27.78 -13.63
CA PRO A 841 -1.93 28.40 -12.75
C PRO A 841 -1.68 27.55 -11.50
N ALA A 842 -0.41 27.42 -11.10
CA ALA A 842 -0.02 26.79 -9.83
C ALA A 842 0.31 27.80 -8.74
N ALA A 843 0.10 27.41 -7.47
CA ALA A 843 0.64 28.09 -6.31
C ALA A 843 1.13 27.07 -5.26
N HIS A 844 2.07 27.50 -4.43
CA HIS A 844 2.79 26.62 -3.52
C HIS A 844 2.79 27.18 -2.10
N LEU A 845 2.12 26.48 -1.19
CA LEU A 845 2.06 26.80 0.23
C LEU A 845 3.17 26.05 0.99
N PRO A 846 4.10 26.73 1.67
CA PRO A 846 5.01 26.07 2.58
C PRO A 846 4.30 25.80 3.92
N CYS A 847 4.10 24.52 4.21
CA CYS A 847 3.51 24.08 5.48
C CYS A 847 4.56 23.95 6.59
N GLY A 848 5.79 23.58 6.24
CA GLY A 848 6.88 23.42 7.20
C GLY A 848 7.64 24.71 7.48
N GLN A 849 8.54 24.66 8.44
CA GLN A 849 9.44 25.77 8.80
C GLN A 849 10.92 25.38 8.62
N ALA A 850 11.82 26.36 8.63
CA ALA A 850 13.24 26.14 8.33
C ALA A 850 13.90 25.06 9.22
N SER A 851 13.47 24.92 10.48
CA SER A 851 14.01 23.93 11.40
C SER A 851 13.37 22.54 11.34
N ASP A 852 12.50 22.27 10.36
CA ASP A 852 11.84 20.97 10.21
C ASP A 852 12.78 19.85 9.76
N SER A 853 13.97 20.20 9.25
CA SER A 853 15.04 19.24 8.93
C SER A 853 14.60 18.15 7.94
N ALA A 854 13.80 18.52 6.93
CA ALA A 854 13.44 17.62 5.85
C ALA A 854 14.68 16.98 5.21
N HIS A 855 14.55 15.71 4.82
CA HIS A 855 15.62 14.81 4.37
C HIS A 855 16.72 14.48 5.41
N LEU A 856 16.76 15.18 6.54
CA LEU A 856 17.76 14.99 7.59
C LEU A 856 17.20 14.17 8.77
N ASP A 857 18.06 13.93 9.76
CA ASP A 857 17.67 13.25 10.99
C ASP A 857 16.80 14.14 11.87
N ASN A 858 15.87 13.53 12.61
CA ASN A 858 14.90 14.22 13.47
C ASN A 858 13.97 15.17 12.69
N GLU A 859 13.59 14.78 11.47
CA GLU A 859 12.54 15.47 10.73
C GLU A 859 11.31 15.66 11.64
N ARG A 860 10.78 16.88 11.62
CA ARG A 860 9.67 17.27 12.47
C ARG A 860 8.74 18.24 11.75
N LEU A 861 7.52 18.35 12.25
CA LEU A 861 6.56 19.38 11.85
C LEU A 861 5.92 19.97 13.11
N ARG A 862 5.87 21.30 13.20
CA ARG A 862 5.20 21.97 14.31
C ARG A 862 3.70 21.74 14.25
N VAL A 863 3.08 21.33 15.37
CA VAL A 863 1.64 21.06 15.43
C VAL A 863 0.82 22.29 15.02
N THR A 864 1.24 23.48 15.47
CA THR A 864 0.61 24.75 15.07
C THR A 864 0.64 24.93 13.56
N ASN A 865 1.76 24.67 12.90
CA ASN A 865 1.88 24.81 11.44
C ASN A 865 0.97 23.82 10.70
N LEU A 866 0.88 22.57 11.19
CA LEU A 866 -0.03 21.57 10.62
C LEU A 866 -1.50 22.02 10.73
N LEU A 867 -1.92 22.48 11.90
CA LEU A 867 -3.29 22.97 12.13
C LEU A 867 -3.60 24.24 11.31
N LYS A 868 -2.66 25.19 11.26
CA LYS A 868 -2.82 26.41 10.45
C LYS A 868 -2.83 26.12 8.95
N SER A 869 -2.09 25.12 8.50
CA SER A 869 -2.17 24.65 7.11
C SER A 869 -3.57 24.11 6.79
N ARG A 870 -4.19 23.33 7.68
CA ARG A 870 -5.58 22.88 7.54
C ARG A 870 -6.55 24.07 7.46
N GLU A 871 -6.40 25.08 8.31
CA GLU A 871 -7.21 26.32 8.24
C GLU A 871 -7.05 27.05 6.89
N ILE A 872 -5.81 27.18 6.41
CA ILE A 872 -5.49 27.83 5.12
C ILE A 872 -6.12 27.06 3.97
N PHE A 873 -5.94 25.73 3.90
CA PHE A 873 -6.57 24.90 2.87
C PHE A 873 -8.09 25.00 2.92
N SER A 874 -8.69 25.04 4.12
CA SER A 874 -10.13 25.18 4.27
C SER A 874 -10.64 26.51 3.70
N HIS A 875 -9.90 27.60 3.89
CA HIS A 875 -10.23 28.88 3.27
C HIS A 875 -10.10 28.81 1.74
N VAL A 876 -8.99 28.28 1.22
CA VAL A 876 -8.71 28.21 -0.22
C VAL A 876 -9.76 27.37 -0.94
N PHE A 877 -10.05 26.16 -0.46
CA PHE A 877 -11.04 25.26 -1.08
C PHE A 877 -12.47 25.79 -0.98
N ARG A 878 -12.78 26.64 0.01
CA ARG A 878 -14.09 27.29 0.12
C ARG A 878 -14.23 28.47 -0.84
N LYS A 879 -13.16 29.26 -1.01
CA LYS A 879 -13.21 30.54 -1.72
C LYS A 879 -13.03 30.39 -3.24
N LEU A 880 -12.12 29.50 -3.67
CA LEU A 880 -11.90 29.18 -5.08
C LEU A 880 -12.92 28.16 -5.54
#